data_AF-A0A075AX12-F1
#
_entry.id   AF-A0A075AX12-F1
#
_cell.length_a   1.000
_cell.length_b   1.000
_cell.length_c   1.000
_cell.angle_alpha   90.00
_cell.angle_beta   90.00
_cell.angle_gamma   90.00
#
_symmetry.space_group_name_H-M   'P 1'
#
loop_
_entity.id
_entity.type
_entity.pdbx_description
1 polymer ?
#
loop_
_entity_poly.entity_id
_entity_poly.type
_entity_poly.pdbx_seq_one_letter_code
_entity_poly.pdbx_strand_id
1 'polypeptide(L)'
;MLSSIWLGSLLYFTCINAQNSTNDGTFNILANSGVSAIHGAPLSNGKILFLGKQSKSTWFNSMKKTSAIFDTLNGTVETLEMPSATFYTSGGFFPNGDFISIGGDKDNRPDSFSLSGYDGLRRYNFCQDKSNILCSSENWYTSSEKVQDSRWYSTVENLPDGRLFILGGSRAEAQVPSKSILSNTFEVFPVINEVDYNTMFPFLEHSYPYVLYPFVHLLSNNRLFIFANQNATILDARTYTKIKSLPRLDNDIVIRNYPFMASSVLLPLYPETNYNNEVLIVGGGRRTKMVQRLESLPSMTLAKNLETASDQSARIDLDVTSPIWEIEKMPQKRLMGNAILMPDGKVLVLNGAQRGVAGYDSVASNSLLKPDLYDPKAPSGKRWKTLEAIANVKRVYGSVAFLLPDATVLIAGSDPHSSPWSWGTYPTEYRVEIYRPYYLYFNEQRPKINSIPTDVVRYGETFDIDVNGPWDSACLIRSGFVTHSVQMGQRFVGLEVIGNNTLLAPPNSKIAPPGKYMFFVLNNGAPSEAMWINIGKASLFGDNARYVAASWIRMAYHDAGTFRVNDKLGGPRANLLHPEVAKYPENKGLSDFARTVAMIVREFEGFSMGDAISMAGVTAIEFLGGPRISWRRGRVDLKLGETIFGPGRIPDPFERNINSVQESFFDMGLSTVDMVALMSMNSIGAVHPDVPQVEAILSSVNYRFSNQYYKELVGHIWIPVKHKESGKTYYVADDNPLLTKLPSDMSLLDDPTSLALVQKFAADEYFYTETFASAFSNLVHLGMNIDFPEQVSEHPLVPEPKEIVNNTLQMRFGSQRVK
;
A
#
# COMPACT_ATOMS: atom_id res chain seq x y z
N MET A 1 -14.67 -53.88 -28.17
CA MET A 1 -14.19 -54.20 -26.81
C MET A 1 -12.68 -54.00 -26.76
N LEU A 2 -12.29 -52.92 -26.10
CA LEU A 2 -11.03 -52.64 -25.39
C LEU A 2 -9.71 -53.12 -26.00
N SER A 3 -8.99 -52.17 -26.61
CA SER A 3 -7.54 -52.13 -26.65
C SER A 3 -7.07 -50.71 -26.33
N SER A 4 -5.88 -50.59 -25.74
CA SER A 4 -5.13 -49.38 -25.35
C SER A 4 -5.49 -48.69 -24.01
N ILE A 5 -4.72 -49.03 -22.96
CA ILE A 5 -4.59 -48.24 -21.72
C ILE A 5 -3.10 -48.07 -21.38
N TRP A 6 -2.67 -46.81 -21.48
CA TRP A 6 -1.68 -46.10 -20.65
C TRP A 6 -0.26 -46.66 -20.48
N LEU A 7 0.62 -46.21 -21.37
CA LEU A 7 2.04 -45.96 -21.09
C LEU A 7 2.28 -44.48 -21.38
N GLY A 8 2.33 -43.65 -20.34
CA GLY A 8 2.59 -42.23 -20.49
C GLY A 8 2.49 -41.51 -19.16
N SER A 9 3.67 -41.17 -18.61
CA SER A 9 3.99 -40.18 -17.56
C SER A 9 4.80 -40.74 -16.36
N LEU A 10 5.96 -41.33 -16.66
CA LEU A 10 7.11 -41.32 -15.75
C LEU A 10 8.30 -40.84 -16.57
N LEU A 11 8.70 -39.58 -16.38
CA LEU A 11 10.03 -39.00 -16.63
C LEU A 11 9.90 -37.47 -16.77
N TYR A 12 9.80 -36.76 -15.65
CA TYR A 12 10.31 -35.40 -15.51
C TYR A 12 10.67 -35.18 -14.03
N PHE A 13 11.61 -35.99 -13.54
CA PHE A 13 12.49 -35.60 -12.44
C PHE A 13 13.83 -35.22 -13.07
N THR A 14 13.89 -34.05 -13.69
CA THR A 14 15.19 -33.42 -13.92
C THR A 14 15.63 -32.87 -12.57
N CYS A 15 16.51 -33.60 -11.90
CA CYS A 15 17.40 -33.00 -10.92
C CYS A 15 18.02 -31.75 -11.56
N ILE A 16 17.68 -30.58 -11.06
CA ILE A 16 18.41 -29.34 -11.36
C ILE A 16 19.82 -29.59 -10.81
N ASN A 17 20.76 -29.95 -11.68
CA ASN A 17 22.17 -29.99 -11.33
C ASN A 17 22.56 -28.59 -10.88
N ALA A 18 22.97 -28.44 -9.62
CA ALA A 18 23.60 -27.22 -9.14
C ALA A 18 24.82 -26.91 -10.03
N GLN A 19 24.74 -25.82 -10.79
CA GLN A 19 25.84 -25.33 -11.63
C GLN A 19 26.93 -24.75 -10.72
N ASN A 20 28.11 -25.37 -10.78
CA ASN A 20 29.27 -24.95 -10.01
C ASN A 20 29.99 -23.80 -10.72
N SER A 21 29.72 -22.57 -10.30
CA SER A 21 30.73 -21.51 -10.33
C SER A 21 31.75 -21.78 -9.20
N THR A 22 33.05 -21.64 -9.48
CA THR A 22 34.08 -21.59 -8.42
C THR A 22 34.16 -20.22 -7.73
N ASN A 23 33.43 -19.23 -8.24
CA ASN A 23 33.38 -17.88 -7.72
C ASN A 23 32.07 -17.66 -6.93
N ASP A 24 32.21 -17.54 -5.61
CA ASP A 24 31.12 -17.30 -4.68
C ASP A 24 30.67 -15.81 -4.64
N GLY A 25 31.19 -14.97 -5.53
CA GLY A 25 30.82 -13.56 -5.68
C GLY A 25 31.91 -12.58 -5.23
N THR A 26 31.66 -11.28 -5.44
CA THR A 26 32.61 -10.21 -5.06
C THR A 26 31.90 -9.02 -4.41
N PHE A 27 32.60 -8.29 -3.53
CA PHE A 27 32.12 -7.07 -2.90
C PHE A 27 32.92 -5.87 -3.39
N ASN A 28 32.23 -4.82 -3.81
CA ASN A 28 32.85 -3.57 -4.22
C ASN A 28 32.17 -2.38 -3.51
N ILE A 29 32.98 -1.44 -3.02
CA ILE A 29 32.46 -0.16 -2.52
C ILE A 29 32.08 0.70 -3.73
N LEU A 30 30.85 1.20 -3.73
CA LEU A 30 30.32 2.02 -4.82
C LEU A 30 30.49 3.51 -4.53
N ALA A 31 29.88 4.00 -3.45
CA ALA A 31 29.86 5.41 -3.09
C ALA A 31 29.40 5.58 -1.62
N ASN A 32 29.17 6.82 -1.19
CA ASN A 32 28.56 7.10 0.12
C ASN A 32 27.04 7.31 -0.02
N SER A 33 26.27 6.81 0.96
CA SER A 33 24.80 6.85 1.00
C SER A 33 24.21 8.23 1.28
N GLY A 34 25.03 9.24 1.56
CA GLY A 34 24.56 10.60 1.87
C GLY A 34 23.88 10.76 3.23
N VAL A 35 23.54 9.68 3.92
CA VAL A 35 22.98 9.64 5.28
C VAL A 35 23.45 8.37 5.99
N SER A 36 23.33 8.28 7.31
CA SER A 36 23.52 7.00 8.01
C SER A 36 22.38 6.05 7.64
N ALA A 37 22.57 5.24 6.60
CA ALA A 37 21.51 4.44 5.96
C ALA A 37 21.06 3.27 6.86
N ILE A 38 20.18 3.58 7.81
CA ILE A 38 19.59 2.64 8.77
C ILE A 38 18.31 2.02 8.22
N HIS A 39 17.68 2.71 7.28
CA HIS A 39 16.50 2.29 6.56
C HIS A 39 16.74 2.41 5.05
N GLY A 40 16.21 1.48 4.26
CA GLY A 40 16.33 1.52 2.80
C GLY A 40 15.10 0.96 2.08
N ALA A 41 14.73 1.60 0.98
CA ALA A 41 13.61 1.21 0.13
C ALA A 41 14.00 1.31 -1.37
N PRO A 42 14.05 0.20 -2.12
CA PRO A 42 14.24 0.24 -3.57
C PRO A 42 13.02 0.82 -4.28
N LEU A 43 13.23 1.83 -5.12
CA LEU A 43 12.18 2.49 -5.87
C LEU A 43 12.10 1.94 -7.30
N SER A 44 10.91 2.05 -7.90
CA SER A 44 10.66 1.52 -9.25
C SER A 44 11.36 2.24 -10.41
N ASN A 45 12.07 3.35 -10.15
CA ASN A 45 12.96 3.99 -11.13
C ASN A 45 14.41 3.47 -11.05
N GLY A 46 14.68 2.45 -10.21
CA GLY A 46 16.02 1.92 -9.99
C GLY A 46 16.85 2.68 -8.96
N LYS A 47 16.36 3.80 -8.41
CA LYS A 47 17.00 4.51 -7.30
C LYS A 47 16.62 3.91 -5.96
N ILE A 48 17.39 4.26 -4.93
CA ILE A 48 17.17 3.83 -3.55
C ILE A 48 16.84 5.02 -2.68
N LEU A 49 15.80 4.89 -1.86
CA LEU A 49 15.50 5.83 -0.80
C LEU A 49 16.12 5.34 0.50
N PHE A 50 17.10 6.08 1.02
CA PHE A 50 17.69 5.85 2.34
C PHE A 50 17.11 6.80 3.37
N LEU A 51 16.83 6.28 4.57
CA LEU A 51 16.53 7.09 5.75
C LEU A 51 17.59 6.84 6.81
N GLY A 52 17.99 7.90 7.49
CA GLY A 52 18.97 7.88 8.56
C GLY A 52 18.54 8.68 9.77
N LYS A 53 19.48 8.79 10.70
CA LYS A 53 19.29 9.48 11.98
C LYS A 53 19.42 11.00 11.84
N GLN A 54 18.71 11.71 12.71
CA GLN A 54 18.84 13.16 12.90
C GLN A 54 20.20 13.50 13.49
N SER A 55 21.15 13.88 12.63
CA SER A 55 22.50 14.21 13.07
C SER A 55 23.21 15.18 12.12
N LYS A 56 24.04 16.07 12.69
CA LYS A 56 25.03 16.85 11.94
C LYS A 56 26.24 15.95 11.71
N SER A 57 26.72 15.84 10.47
CA SER A 57 27.95 15.12 10.11
C SER A 57 28.92 16.07 9.40
N THR A 58 30.14 15.60 9.09
CA THR A 58 31.11 16.37 8.28
C THR A 58 30.57 16.73 6.90
N TRP A 59 29.59 15.96 6.42
CA TRP A 59 29.11 16.02 5.05
C TRP A 59 27.81 16.81 4.93
N PHE A 60 27.03 16.92 6.02
CA PHE A 60 25.72 17.59 6.03
C PHE A 60 25.54 18.39 7.32
N ASN A 61 25.37 19.71 7.18
CA ASN A 61 25.17 20.63 8.31
C ASN A 61 23.68 20.95 8.53
N SER A 62 22.80 19.93 8.47
CA SER A 62 21.37 20.07 8.75
C SER A 62 20.86 18.86 9.52
N MET A 63 20.14 19.11 10.62
CA MET A 63 19.48 18.07 11.42
C MET A 63 18.27 17.45 10.73
N LYS A 64 17.75 18.11 9.67
CA LYS A 64 16.55 17.71 8.93
C LYS A 64 16.83 16.89 7.68
N LYS A 65 18.06 16.95 7.14
CA LYS A 65 18.50 16.19 5.97
C LYS A 65 18.84 14.75 6.35
N THR A 66 17.81 13.99 6.71
CA THR A 66 17.93 12.62 7.22
C THR A 66 17.40 11.58 6.24
N SER A 67 17.13 11.98 5.00
CA SER A 67 16.79 11.09 3.89
C SER A 67 17.74 11.36 2.73
N ALA A 68 17.93 10.36 1.87
CA ALA A 68 18.65 10.53 0.61
C ALA A 68 18.07 9.66 -0.49
N ILE A 69 18.11 10.18 -1.72
CA ILE A 69 17.92 9.42 -2.94
C ILE A 69 19.29 9.07 -3.49
N PHE A 70 19.55 7.78 -3.63
CA PHE A 70 20.79 7.23 -4.12
C PHE A 70 20.58 6.58 -5.49
N ASP A 71 21.34 7.01 -6.48
CA ASP A 71 21.34 6.43 -7.82
C ASP A 71 22.41 5.34 -7.91
N THR A 72 21.97 4.10 -8.16
CA THR A 72 22.85 2.93 -8.19
C THR A 72 23.73 2.86 -9.44
N LEU A 73 23.40 3.58 -10.51
CA LEU A 73 24.15 3.51 -11.77
C LEU A 73 25.47 4.27 -11.69
N ASN A 74 25.47 5.43 -11.03
CA ASN A 74 26.62 6.33 -10.96
C ASN A 74 27.08 6.61 -9.51
N GLY A 75 26.38 6.09 -8.51
CA GLY A 75 26.69 6.31 -7.09
C GLY A 75 26.42 7.74 -6.63
N THR A 76 25.61 8.51 -7.36
CA THR A 76 25.25 9.88 -6.99
C THR A 76 24.18 9.87 -5.91
N VAL A 77 24.19 10.91 -5.08
CA VAL A 77 23.29 11.02 -3.93
C VAL A 77 22.73 12.43 -3.80
N GLU A 78 21.44 12.51 -3.54
CA GLU A 78 20.71 13.73 -3.24
C GLU A 78 20.08 13.61 -1.85
N THR A 79 20.51 14.45 -0.91
CA THR A 79 19.94 14.47 0.45
C THR A 79 18.64 15.27 0.46
N LEU A 80 17.60 14.71 1.08
CA LEU A 80 16.28 15.29 1.22
C LEU A 80 15.98 15.63 2.67
N GLU A 81 15.21 16.71 2.87
CA GLU A 81 14.68 17.06 4.19
C GLU A 81 13.44 16.23 4.52
N MET A 82 13.39 15.73 5.76
CA MET A 82 12.23 15.00 6.27
C MET A 82 11.23 15.96 6.94
N PRO A 83 9.92 15.68 6.88
CA PRO A 83 8.91 16.46 7.62
C PRO A 83 8.94 16.21 9.13
N SER A 84 9.33 15.01 9.55
CA SER A 84 9.49 14.64 10.96
C SER A 84 10.48 13.49 11.13
N ALA A 85 10.90 13.22 12.36
CA ALA A 85 11.91 12.23 12.68
C ALA A 85 11.46 10.78 12.34
N THR A 86 12.11 10.16 11.35
CA THR A 86 11.81 8.79 10.88
C THR A 86 12.73 7.73 11.44
N PHE A 87 13.57 8.09 12.40
CA PHE A 87 14.44 7.11 13.00
C PHE A 87 13.58 6.05 13.70
N TYR A 88 13.86 4.77 13.46
CA TYR A 88 13.09 3.63 14.00
C TYR A 88 11.68 3.45 13.40
N THR A 89 11.45 4.06 12.23
CA THR A 89 10.24 3.91 11.44
C THR A 89 10.09 2.50 10.85
N SER A 90 8.87 2.20 10.40
CA SER A 90 8.55 1.15 9.44
C SER A 90 8.12 1.77 8.11
N GLY A 91 7.94 0.96 7.08
CA GLY A 91 7.54 1.49 5.77
C GLY A 91 6.99 0.44 4.84
N GLY A 92 6.32 0.91 3.80
CA GLY A 92 5.68 0.05 2.81
C GLY A 92 5.41 0.81 1.51
N PHE A 93 4.97 0.06 0.50
CA PHE A 93 4.63 0.59 -0.82
C PHE A 93 3.15 0.45 -1.10
N PHE A 94 2.55 1.49 -1.67
CA PHE A 94 1.22 1.41 -2.25
C PHE A 94 1.25 0.74 -3.63
N PRO A 95 0.10 0.29 -4.16
CA PRO A 95 0.02 -0.36 -5.47
C PRO A 95 0.54 0.49 -6.64
N ASN A 96 0.47 1.81 -6.54
CA ASN A 96 1.04 2.71 -7.56
C ASN A 96 2.58 2.80 -7.51
N GLY A 97 3.21 2.28 -6.46
CA GLY A 97 4.65 2.35 -6.22
C GLY A 97 5.09 3.49 -5.28
N ASP A 98 4.15 4.29 -4.77
CA ASP A 98 4.46 5.34 -3.78
C ASP A 98 4.92 4.70 -2.48
N PHE A 99 5.90 5.33 -1.85
CA PHE A 99 6.45 4.89 -0.58
C PHE A 99 5.86 5.67 0.58
N ILE A 100 5.61 4.99 1.71
CA ILE A 100 5.21 5.61 2.97
C ILE A 100 6.12 5.15 4.11
N SER A 101 6.55 6.11 4.93
CA SER A 101 7.24 5.91 6.21
C SER A 101 6.25 6.17 7.35
N ILE A 102 6.23 5.24 8.31
CA ILE A 102 5.22 5.13 9.36
C ILE A 102 5.87 5.08 10.74
N GLY A 103 5.41 5.93 11.65
CA GLY A 103 5.99 6.02 12.98
C GLY A 103 7.45 6.52 12.96
N GLY A 104 8.18 6.32 14.04
CA GLY A 104 9.54 6.82 14.17
C GLY A 104 9.78 7.41 15.55
N ASP A 105 10.61 8.44 15.63
CA ASP A 105 11.08 8.98 16.90
C ASP A 105 10.53 10.38 17.19
N LYS A 106 10.71 10.87 18.42
CA LYS A 106 10.43 12.27 18.78
C LYS A 106 11.74 12.99 19.04
N ASP A 107 12.02 14.02 18.25
CA ASP A 107 13.19 14.86 18.47
C ASP A 107 12.79 16.20 19.09
N ASN A 108 13.17 16.41 20.36
CA ASN A 108 12.86 17.64 21.10
C ASN A 108 13.98 18.70 21.00
N ARG A 109 14.99 18.51 20.15
CA ARG A 109 16.09 19.48 20.01
C ARG A 109 15.61 20.76 19.30
N PRO A 110 16.03 21.97 19.74
CA PRO A 110 15.51 23.25 19.24
C PRO A 110 15.62 23.47 17.72
N ASP A 111 16.64 22.89 17.08
CA ASP A 111 16.93 23.06 15.64
C ASP A 111 16.52 21.82 14.80
N SER A 112 15.70 20.92 15.34
CA SER A 112 15.30 19.68 14.69
C SER A 112 13.88 19.73 14.11
N PHE A 113 13.14 18.62 14.14
CA PHE A 113 11.78 18.50 13.62
C PHE A 113 10.76 19.14 14.57
N SER A 114 9.83 19.92 14.01
CA SER A 114 8.69 20.48 14.78
C SER A 114 7.58 19.45 15.02
N LEU A 115 7.52 18.42 14.18
CA LEU A 115 6.51 17.37 14.24
C LEU A 115 7.11 16.08 14.85
N SER A 116 6.36 15.47 15.76
CA SER A 116 6.66 14.14 16.30
C SER A 116 6.64 13.09 15.18
N GLY A 117 7.52 12.10 15.28
CA GLY A 117 7.52 10.97 14.38
C GLY A 117 6.76 9.75 14.86
N TYR A 118 6.49 9.62 16.16
CA TYR A 118 5.79 8.45 16.71
C TYR A 118 4.46 8.15 16.03
N ASP A 119 3.70 9.19 15.68
CA ASP A 119 2.39 9.12 15.02
C ASP A 119 2.45 9.50 13.53
N GLY A 120 3.65 9.75 13.01
CA GLY A 120 3.85 10.36 11.70
C GLY A 120 3.64 9.40 10.53
N LEU A 121 2.88 9.85 9.53
CA LEU A 121 2.78 9.27 8.20
C LEU A 121 3.42 10.23 7.20
N ARG A 122 4.56 9.83 6.58
CA ARG A 122 5.18 10.61 5.49
C ARG A 122 5.15 9.81 4.21
N ARG A 123 4.61 10.42 3.17
CA ARG A 123 4.61 9.86 1.83
C ARG A 123 5.74 10.50 1.03
N TYR A 124 6.40 9.70 0.21
CA TYR A 124 7.37 10.18 -0.76
C TYR A 124 6.71 10.18 -2.13
N ASN A 125 6.54 11.37 -2.72
CA ASN A 125 5.97 11.49 -4.06
C ASN A 125 7.02 11.07 -5.09
N PHE A 126 6.71 10.01 -5.82
CA PHE A 126 7.59 9.46 -6.83
C PHE A 126 7.15 9.91 -8.23
N CYS A 127 7.94 10.76 -8.88
CA CYS A 127 7.58 11.32 -10.19
C CYS A 127 8.14 10.50 -11.35
N GLN A 128 7.33 9.54 -11.80
CA GLN A 128 7.64 8.75 -13.00
C GLN A 128 7.52 9.58 -14.30
N ASP A 129 6.65 10.59 -14.31
CA ASP A 129 6.48 11.54 -15.41
C ASP A 129 6.50 12.99 -14.89
N LYS A 130 7.60 13.71 -15.18
CA LYS A 130 7.80 15.11 -14.78
C LYS A 130 6.96 16.11 -15.60
N SER A 131 6.26 15.66 -16.63
CA SER A 131 5.33 16.50 -17.40
C SER A 131 3.96 16.66 -16.73
N ASN A 132 3.65 15.83 -15.73
CA ASN A 132 2.47 15.97 -14.90
C ASN A 132 2.65 17.15 -13.92
N ILE A 133 1.80 18.17 -14.00
CA ILE A 133 1.90 19.38 -13.17
C ILE A 133 1.67 19.11 -11.68
N LEU A 134 1.00 18.00 -11.33
CA LEU A 134 0.86 17.50 -9.96
C LEU A 134 2.11 16.77 -9.45
N CYS A 135 3.10 16.54 -10.32
CA CYS A 135 4.38 15.89 -10.04
C CYS A 135 5.57 16.80 -10.38
N SER A 136 5.48 18.06 -9.93
CA SER A 136 6.50 19.08 -10.19
C SER A 136 7.75 18.97 -9.30
N SER A 137 7.72 18.19 -8.20
CA SER A 137 8.90 17.93 -7.36
C SER A 137 8.84 16.57 -6.63
N GLU A 138 9.96 15.84 -6.60
CA GLU A 138 10.14 14.57 -5.86
C GLU A 138 10.49 14.87 -4.40
N ASN A 139 9.48 15.13 -3.58
CA ASN A 139 9.67 15.52 -2.18
C ASN A 139 8.86 14.65 -1.22
N TRP A 140 9.28 14.71 0.04
CA TRP A 140 8.49 14.23 1.16
C TRP A 140 7.34 15.17 1.47
N TYR A 141 6.19 14.60 1.78
CA TYR A 141 5.07 15.33 2.34
C TYR A 141 4.46 14.54 3.50
N THR A 142 3.99 15.28 4.51
CA THR A 142 3.24 14.69 5.61
C THR A 142 1.82 14.41 5.12
N SER A 143 1.29 13.22 5.43
CA SER A 143 -0.15 13.00 5.28
C SER A 143 -0.91 13.85 6.31
N SER A 144 -2.11 14.31 5.98
CA SER A 144 -3.03 14.88 6.98
C SER A 144 -3.45 13.83 8.02
N GLU A 145 -3.42 12.55 7.64
CA GLU A 145 -3.70 11.42 8.50
C GLU A 145 -2.48 11.03 9.35
N LYS A 146 -2.75 10.39 10.49
CA LYS A 146 -1.75 9.89 11.43
C LYS A 146 -2.09 8.47 11.84
N VAL A 147 -1.09 7.71 12.27
CA VAL A 147 -1.38 6.47 13.02
C VAL A 147 -1.95 6.85 14.39
N GLN A 148 -2.93 6.09 14.84
CA GLN A 148 -3.69 6.37 16.05
C GLN A 148 -2.95 5.92 17.30
N ASP A 149 -2.15 4.86 17.20
CA ASP A 149 -1.19 4.51 18.24
C ASP A 149 0.20 4.98 17.85
N SER A 150 0.95 5.46 18.84
CA SER A 150 2.35 5.87 18.64
C SER A 150 3.23 4.64 18.40
N ARG A 151 4.04 4.68 17.35
CA ARG A 151 4.79 3.52 16.85
C ARG A 151 6.26 3.80 16.66
N TRP A 152 7.05 3.16 17.52
CA TRP A 152 8.50 3.03 17.45
C TRP A 152 8.85 1.55 17.27
N TYR A 153 9.60 1.18 16.23
CA TYR A 153 9.85 -0.23 15.85
C TYR A 153 8.60 -1.07 15.56
N SER A 154 7.63 -0.49 14.86
CA SER A 154 6.48 -1.24 14.31
C SER A 154 6.88 -2.07 13.08
N THR A 155 6.02 -2.96 12.62
CA THR A 155 6.19 -3.68 11.34
C THR A 155 5.03 -3.41 10.41
N VAL A 156 5.31 -3.36 9.11
CA VAL A 156 4.33 -3.12 8.05
C VAL A 156 4.32 -4.32 7.10
N GLU A 157 3.13 -4.73 6.65
CA GLU A 157 2.97 -5.76 5.62
C GLU A 157 1.91 -5.35 4.59
N ASN A 158 2.16 -5.68 3.32
CA ASN A 158 1.22 -5.42 2.23
C ASN A 158 0.04 -6.42 2.25
N LEU A 159 -1.19 -5.91 2.14
CA LEU A 159 -2.41 -6.71 2.09
C LEU A 159 -2.90 -6.98 0.65
N PRO A 160 -3.74 -8.01 0.42
CA PRO A 160 -4.24 -8.37 -0.91
C PRO A 160 -5.10 -7.29 -1.59
N ASP A 161 -5.64 -6.34 -0.83
CA ASP A 161 -6.43 -5.21 -1.34
C ASP A 161 -5.56 -3.97 -1.63
N GLY A 162 -4.26 -4.04 -1.39
CA GLY A 162 -3.31 -2.95 -1.61
C GLY A 162 -3.09 -2.03 -0.41
N ARG A 163 -3.76 -2.28 0.71
CA ARG A 163 -3.54 -1.56 1.97
C ARG A 163 -2.34 -2.10 2.73
N LEU A 164 -1.98 -1.42 3.81
CA LEU A 164 -0.83 -1.72 4.66
C LEU A 164 -1.32 -2.09 6.06
N PHE A 165 -0.95 -3.29 6.52
CA PHE A 165 -1.15 -3.73 7.90
C PHE A 165 0.03 -3.29 8.75
N ILE A 166 -0.23 -2.51 9.81
CA ILE A 166 0.77 -1.88 10.67
C ILE A 166 0.63 -2.49 12.06
N LEU A 167 1.69 -3.14 12.57
CA LEU A 167 1.64 -3.91 13.81
C LEU A 167 2.66 -3.44 14.85
N GLY A 168 2.16 -3.25 16.07
CA GLY A 168 2.96 -3.13 17.28
C GLY A 168 3.91 -1.93 17.32
N GLY A 169 5.01 -2.11 18.02
CA GLY A 169 5.97 -1.07 18.34
C GLY A 169 5.86 -0.59 19.78
N SER A 170 6.49 0.53 20.09
CA SER A 170 6.44 1.20 21.39
C SER A 170 5.99 2.65 21.23
N ARG A 171 5.31 3.18 22.25
CA ARG A 171 4.89 4.58 22.33
C ARG A 171 6.02 5.52 22.78
N ALA A 172 7.17 4.96 23.15
CA ALA A 172 8.38 5.67 23.56
C ALA A 172 9.63 4.82 23.32
N GLU A 173 10.80 5.47 23.26
CA GLU A 173 12.09 4.80 23.20
C GLU A 173 12.32 3.86 24.41
N ALA A 174 12.74 2.63 24.14
CA ALA A 174 13.17 1.67 25.16
C ALA A 174 13.99 0.50 24.58
N GLN A 175 15.07 0.10 25.25
CA GLN A 175 15.80 -1.12 24.86
C GLN A 175 14.93 -2.39 25.02
N VAL A 176 14.09 -2.42 26.05
CA VAL A 176 13.02 -3.41 26.23
C VAL A 176 11.81 -2.63 26.77
N PRO A 177 10.70 -2.51 26.02
CA PRO A 177 9.57 -1.69 26.45
C PRO A 177 8.92 -2.27 27.70
N SER A 178 8.42 -1.40 28.58
CA SER A 178 7.49 -1.83 29.62
C SER A 178 6.12 -2.14 29.00
N LYS A 179 5.28 -2.91 29.71
CA LYS A 179 3.90 -3.17 29.27
C LYS A 179 3.07 -1.89 29.06
N SER A 180 3.37 -0.81 29.80
CA SER A 180 2.60 0.44 29.72
C SER A 180 2.89 1.25 28.44
N ILE A 181 4.10 1.14 27.89
CA ILE A 181 4.47 1.85 26.65
C ILE A 181 4.40 0.96 25.42
N LEU A 182 4.25 -0.35 25.58
CA LEU A 182 4.10 -1.28 24.47
C LEU A 182 2.80 -1.00 23.69
N SER A 183 2.92 -0.83 22.37
CA SER A 183 1.76 -0.81 21.47
C SER A 183 1.32 -2.26 21.23
N ASN A 184 0.21 -2.65 21.88
CA ASN A 184 -0.43 -3.95 21.69
C ASN A 184 -1.55 -3.86 20.66
N THR A 185 -1.39 -3.08 19.60
CA THR A 185 -2.42 -2.86 18.58
C THR A 185 -1.89 -3.05 17.17
N PHE A 186 -2.80 -3.31 16.25
CA PHE A 186 -2.57 -3.14 14.82
C PHE A 186 -3.51 -2.08 14.25
N GLU A 187 -3.12 -1.54 13.10
CA GLU A 187 -3.90 -0.59 12.30
C GLU A 187 -3.76 -0.95 10.82
N VAL A 188 -4.73 -0.52 10.00
CA VAL A 188 -4.67 -0.76 8.55
C VAL A 188 -4.83 0.55 7.80
N PHE A 189 -3.92 0.79 6.86
CA PHE A 189 -3.83 2.06 6.16
C PHE A 189 -3.91 1.91 4.63
N PRO A 190 -4.72 2.72 3.92
CA PRO A 190 -5.68 3.69 4.47
C PRO A 190 -6.85 3.01 5.21
N VAL A 191 -7.42 3.72 6.18
CA VAL A 191 -8.56 3.23 6.98
C VAL A 191 -9.81 3.21 6.12
N ILE A 192 -10.53 2.08 6.04
CA ILE A 192 -11.80 1.96 5.31
C ILE A 192 -12.99 1.54 6.18
N ASN A 193 -12.76 0.83 7.28
CA ASN A 193 -13.80 0.44 8.23
C ASN A 193 -13.29 0.49 9.67
N GLU A 194 -14.19 0.35 10.65
CA GLU A 194 -13.86 0.54 12.08
C GLU A 194 -12.75 -0.41 12.57
N VAL A 195 -12.69 -1.65 12.07
CA VAL A 195 -11.68 -2.63 12.49
C VAL A 195 -10.26 -2.27 12.03
N ASP A 196 -10.13 -1.43 11.00
CA ASP A 196 -8.84 -0.89 10.59
C ASP A 196 -8.28 0.13 11.59
N TYR A 197 -9.16 0.64 12.47
CA TYR A 197 -8.85 1.67 13.45
C TYR A 197 -8.32 1.05 14.75
N ASN A 198 -7.01 1.17 14.97
CA ASN A 198 -6.30 0.89 16.22
C ASN A 198 -6.83 -0.32 17.03
N THR A 199 -6.86 -1.49 16.41
CA THR A 199 -7.45 -2.68 17.00
C THR A 199 -6.50 -3.35 17.98
N MET A 200 -7.00 -3.66 19.18
CA MET A 200 -6.26 -4.38 20.21
C MET A 200 -5.83 -5.78 19.75
N PHE A 201 -4.57 -6.11 20.03
CA PHE A 201 -3.94 -7.37 19.67
C PHE A 201 -3.10 -7.95 20.84
N PRO A 202 -3.75 -8.65 21.79
CA PRO A 202 -3.10 -9.16 23.01
C PRO A 202 -1.94 -10.14 22.79
N PHE A 203 -1.75 -10.65 21.57
CA PHE A 203 -0.66 -11.56 21.24
C PHE A 203 0.74 -10.99 21.57
N LEU A 204 0.96 -9.68 21.37
CA LEU A 204 2.24 -9.05 21.68
C LEU A 204 2.48 -9.03 23.20
N GLU A 205 1.45 -8.80 24.00
CA GLU A 205 1.58 -8.89 25.46
C GLU A 205 1.87 -10.33 25.93
N HIS A 206 1.23 -11.34 25.32
CA HIS A 206 1.52 -12.75 25.61
C HIS A 206 2.92 -13.19 25.17
N SER A 207 3.52 -12.47 24.21
CA SER A 207 4.85 -12.77 23.67
C SER A 207 5.96 -11.92 24.29
N TYR A 208 5.62 -11.03 25.22
CA TYR A 208 6.53 -10.19 26.00
C TYR A 208 7.72 -10.99 26.58
N PRO A 209 8.94 -10.42 26.67
CA PRO A 209 9.30 -9.00 26.52
C PRO A 209 9.81 -8.54 25.15
N TYR A 210 10.32 -9.43 24.30
CA TYR A 210 11.04 -9.03 23.08
C TYR A 210 10.12 -9.09 21.86
N VAL A 211 9.35 -8.02 21.64
CA VAL A 211 8.23 -8.02 20.66
C VAL A 211 8.26 -6.86 19.67
N LEU A 212 9.30 -6.03 19.70
CA LEU A 212 9.51 -4.94 18.75
C LEU A 212 10.00 -5.50 17.41
N TYR A 213 9.56 -4.88 16.30
CA TYR A 213 9.68 -5.43 14.95
C TYR A 213 9.20 -6.89 14.84
N PRO A 214 7.92 -7.19 15.18
CA PRO A 214 7.38 -8.54 15.02
C PRO A 214 7.43 -8.97 13.55
N PHE A 215 7.70 -10.23 13.25
CA PHE A 215 7.70 -10.70 11.86
C PHE A 215 6.26 -10.89 11.39
N VAL A 216 5.91 -10.29 10.26
CA VAL A 216 4.58 -10.39 9.65
C VAL A 216 4.76 -10.79 8.19
N HIS A 217 4.09 -11.86 7.77
CA HIS A 217 4.08 -12.31 6.37
C HIS A 217 2.66 -12.58 5.90
N LEU A 218 2.25 -12.00 4.78
CA LEU A 218 1.02 -12.38 4.10
C LEU A 218 1.19 -13.70 3.33
N LEU A 219 0.42 -14.70 3.72
CA LEU A 219 0.40 -16.04 3.13
C LEU A 219 -0.48 -16.10 1.87
N SER A 220 -0.20 -17.05 0.98
CA SER A 220 -0.92 -17.27 -0.29
C SER A 220 -2.41 -17.60 -0.10
N ASN A 221 -2.80 -18.03 1.10
CA ASN A 221 -4.16 -18.43 1.48
C ASN A 221 -4.97 -17.35 2.21
N ASN A 222 -4.61 -16.06 2.07
CA ASN A 222 -5.29 -14.90 2.71
C ASN A 222 -5.17 -14.87 4.24
N ARG A 223 -4.01 -15.28 4.76
CA ARG A 223 -3.73 -15.29 6.20
C ARG A 223 -2.48 -14.50 6.51
N LEU A 224 -2.40 -13.95 7.70
CA LEU A 224 -1.19 -13.31 8.21
C LEU A 224 -0.49 -14.27 9.17
N PHE A 225 0.74 -14.63 8.85
CA PHE A 225 1.65 -15.22 9.83
C PHE A 225 2.27 -14.09 10.65
N ILE A 226 2.15 -14.18 11.98
CA ILE A 226 2.74 -13.22 12.91
C ILE A 226 3.60 -13.97 13.91
N PHE A 227 4.85 -13.53 14.07
CA PHE A 227 5.80 -14.09 15.01
C PHE A 227 6.41 -12.97 15.87
N ALA A 228 6.42 -13.17 17.18
CA ALA A 228 7.10 -12.28 18.13
C ALA A 228 7.73 -13.09 19.25
N ASN A 229 8.96 -12.71 19.61
CA ASN A 229 9.84 -13.37 20.56
C ASN A 229 10.14 -14.83 20.16
N GLN A 230 9.20 -15.73 20.48
CA GLN A 230 9.23 -17.17 20.23
C GLN A 230 7.85 -17.73 19.87
N ASN A 231 6.80 -16.93 19.99
CA ASN A 231 5.44 -17.35 19.73
C ASN A 231 5.06 -16.98 18.31
N ALA A 232 4.14 -17.76 17.74
CA ALA A 232 3.54 -17.43 16.46
C ALA A 232 2.03 -17.66 16.46
N THR A 233 1.34 -16.88 15.65
CA THR A 233 -0.11 -16.95 15.46
C THR A 233 -0.46 -16.69 14.00
N ILE A 234 -1.61 -17.20 13.59
CA ILE A 234 -2.18 -16.98 12.28
C ILE A 234 -3.47 -16.17 12.44
N LEU A 235 -3.59 -15.08 11.68
CA LEU A 235 -4.84 -14.31 11.54
C LEU A 235 -5.43 -14.46 10.14
N ASP A 236 -6.73 -14.24 10.01
CA ASP A 236 -7.33 -13.95 8.70
C ASP A 236 -6.89 -12.56 8.22
N ALA A 237 -6.47 -12.42 6.97
CA ALA A 237 -5.94 -11.16 6.44
C ALA A 237 -7.02 -10.12 6.06
N ARG A 238 -8.31 -10.46 6.18
CA ARG A 238 -9.44 -9.57 5.91
C ARG A 238 -10.18 -9.20 7.18
N THR A 239 -10.50 -10.17 8.03
CA THR A 239 -11.23 -9.94 9.29
C THR A 239 -10.31 -9.68 10.47
N TYR A 240 -9.01 -9.97 10.33
CA TYR A 240 -8.00 -9.87 11.38
C TYR A 240 -8.28 -10.72 12.62
N THR A 241 -9.20 -11.69 12.49
CA THR A 241 -9.54 -12.61 13.56
C THR A 241 -8.47 -13.69 13.68
N LYS A 242 -8.20 -14.11 14.92
CA LYS A 242 -7.25 -15.18 15.19
C LYS A 242 -7.80 -16.51 14.67
N ILE A 243 -7.04 -17.18 13.80
CA ILE A 243 -7.35 -18.51 13.28
C ILE A 243 -6.77 -19.59 14.19
N LYS A 244 -5.45 -19.55 14.43
CA LYS A 244 -4.76 -20.53 15.27
C LYS A 244 -3.47 -19.97 15.88
N SER A 245 -3.11 -20.49 17.05
CA SER A 245 -1.74 -20.38 17.56
C SER A 245 -0.89 -21.48 16.94
N LEU A 246 0.39 -21.19 16.70
CA LEU A 246 1.37 -22.17 16.24
C LEU A 246 2.23 -22.63 17.42
N PRO A 247 2.93 -23.77 17.30
CA PRO A 247 3.88 -24.19 18.32
C PRO A 247 4.91 -23.10 18.59
N ARG A 248 5.28 -22.94 19.87
CA ARG A 248 6.34 -22.03 20.27
C ARG A 248 7.67 -22.51 19.67
N LEU A 249 8.44 -21.60 19.08
CA LEU A 249 9.77 -21.86 18.58
C LEU A 249 10.77 -21.86 19.75
N ASP A 250 11.19 -23.07 20.12
CA ASP A 250 12.15 -23.39 21.17
C ASP A 250 11.76 -22.96 22.60
N ASN A 251 11.82 -23.91 23.53
CA ASN A 251 11.59 -23.72 24.98
C ASN A 251 12.67 -22.80 25.62
N ASP A 252 12.60 -21.49 25.37
CA ASP A 252 13.34 -20.41 26.05
C ASP A 252 14.86 -20.24 25.75
N ILE A 253 15.38 -20.74 24.62
CA ILE A 253 16.82 -20.60 24.32
C ILE A 253 17.16 -19.39 23.44
N VAL A 254 16.46 -19.21 22.31
CA VAL A 254 16.82 -18.22 21.29
C VAL A 254 15.70 -17.20 21.12
N ILE A 255 16.02 -15.93 21.32
CA ILE A 255 15.16 -14.77 21.10
C ILE A 255 15.39 -14.26 19.68
N ARG A 256 14.29 -13.97 18.96
CA ARG A 256 14.35 -13.60 17.54
C ARG A 256 14.19 -12.11 17.28
N ASN A 257 13.34 -11.43 18.03
CA ASN A 257 13.06 -10.00 17.80
C ASN A 257 14.05 -9.10 18.55
N TYR A 258 13.85 -7.79 18.46
CA TYR A 258 14.74 -6.82 19.10
C TYR A 258 14.86 -7.06 20.61
N PRO A 259 16.09 -7.02 21.17
CA PRO A 259 17.33 -6.55 20.56
C PRO A 259 18.25 -7.65 19.97
N PHE A 260 17.76 -8.85 19.71
CA PHE A 260 18.59 -9.95 19.19
C PHE A 260 18.56 -10.10 17.67
N MET A 261 17.52 -9.58 17.00
CA MET A 261 17.54 -9.28 15.56
C MET A 261 17.87 -10.48 14.67
N ALA A 262 17.06 -11.52 14.75
CA ALA A 262 16.95 -12.53 13.70
C ALA A 262 16.29 -11.93 12.45
N SER A 263 16.44 -12.60 11.31
CA SER A 263 15.67 -12.30 10.10
C SER A 263 14.63 -13.38 9.85
N SER A 264 13.56 -13.01 9.14
CA SER A 264 12.49 -13.92 8.75
C SER A 264 12.12 -13.70 7.30
N VAL A 265 11.88 -14.79 6.57
CA VAL A 265 11.47 -14.77 5.16
C VAL A 265 10.32 -15.74 4.94
N LEU A 266 9.30 -15.30 4.19
CA LEU A 266 8.41 -16.22 3.48
C LEU A 266 9.20 -16.78 2.30
N LEU A 267 9.39 -18.10 2.27
CA LEU A 267 10.13 -18.78 1.21
C LEU A 267 9.41 -18.61 -0.15
N PRO A 268 10.14 -18.72 -1.27
CA PRO A 268 9.60 -18.58 -2.62
C PRO A 268 8.29 -19.31 -2.87
N LEU A 269 7.28 -18.58 -3.35
CA LEU A 269 5.97 -19.12 -3.70
C LEU A 269 5.98 -19.58 -5.16
N TYR A 270 5.82 -20.88 -5.39
CA TYR A 270 5.95 -21.48 -6.72
C TYR A 270 4.64 -22.12 -7.21
N PRO A 271 4.22 -21.92 -8.48
CA PRO A 271 3.03 -22.56 -9.05
C PRO A 271 3.03 -24.10 -8.91
N GLU A 272 4.18 -24.74 -9.12
CA GLU A 272 4.33 -26.20 -9.06
C GLU A 272 4.10 -26.78 -7.64
N THR A 273 4.23 -25.95 -6.61
CA THR A 273 3.94 -26.30 -5.21
C THR A 273 2.58 -25.80 -4.74
N ASN A 274 1.76 -25.28 -5.66
CA ASN A 274 0.54 -24.55 -5.35
C ASN A 274 0.77 -23.41 -4.34
N TYR A 275 1.89 -22.69 -4.50
CA TYR A 275 2.30 -21.55 -3.67
C TYR A 275 2.34 -21.89 -2.17
N ASN A 276 3.05 -22.97 -1.82
CA ASN A 276 3.19 -23.47 -0.44
C ASN A 276 3.73 -22.38 0.52
N ASN A 277 3.15 -22.30 1.71
CA ASN A 277 3.47 -21.29 2.71
C ASN A 277 4.51 -21.80 3.69
N GLU A 278 5.77 -21.49 3.45
CA GLU A 278 6.87 -21.87 4.34
C GLU A 278 7.61 -20.65 4.85
N VAL A 279 7.80 -20.55 6.16
CA VAL A 279 8.53 -19.43 6.79
C VAL A 279 9.85 -19.93 7.33
N LEU A 280 10.93 -19.22 7.03
CA LEU A 280 12.27 -19.45 7.56
C LEU A 280 12.68 -18.30 8.48
N ILE A 281 13.11 -18.60 9.70
CA ILE A 281 13.68 -17.66 10.66
C ILE A 281 15.15 -18.03 10.92
N VAL A 282 16.05 -17.06 10.81
CA VAL A 282 17.51 -17.28 10.85
C VAL A 282 18.19 -16.41 11.90
N GLY A 283 19.03 -17.03 12.74
CA GLY A 283 19.85 -16.32 13.72
C GLY A 283 19.10 -15.76 14.92
N GLY A 284 19.48 -14.59 15.39
CA GLY A 284 19.02 -14.05 16.67
C GLY A 284 19.99 -14.43 17.79
N GLY A 285 19.53 -14.46 19.04
CA GLY A 285 20.46 -14.66 20.14
C GLY A 285 19.86 -15.11 21.47
N ARG A 286 20.74 -15.58 22.34
CA ARG A 286 20.40 -16.21 23.61
C ARG A 286 20.35 -15.18 24.72
N ARG A 287 19.25 -15.18 25.47
CA ARG A 287 19.12 -14.39 26.70
C ARG A 287 19.84 -15.09 27.86
N THR A 288 21.13 -14.83 28.01
CA THR A 288 21.88 -15.37 29.16
C THR A 288 21.51 -14.63 30.44
N LYS A 289 21.73 -15.25 31.61
CA LYS A 289 21.57 -14.57 32.93
C LYS A 289 22.36 -13.26 33.00
N MET A 290 23.49 -13.18 32.31
CA MET A 290 24.28 -11.95 32.27
C MET A 290 23.61 -10.87 31.42
N VAL A 291 23.08 -11.21 30.24
CA VAL A 291 22.30 -10.26 29.43
C VAL A 291 21.12 -9.72 30.22
N GLN A 292 20.40 -10.59 30.94
CA GLN A 292 19.28 -10.17 31.80
C GLN A 292 19.71 -9.19 32.90
N ARG A 293 20.90 -9.34 33.48
CA ARG A 293 21.42 -8.36 34.44
C ARG A 293 21.75 -7.04 33.76
N LEU A 294 22.34 -7.07 32.56
CA LEU A 294 22.70 -5.87 31.82
C LEU A 294 21.47 -5.04 31.40
N GLU A 295 20.31 -5.67 31.18
CA GLU A 295 19.04 -4.99 30.90
C GLU A 295 18.60 -4.05 32.03
N SER A 296 19.02 -4.30 33.27
CA SER A 296 18.73 -3.44 34.42
C SER A 296 19.73 -2.29 34.60
N LEU A 297 20.80 -2.26 33.80
CA LEU A 297 21.83 -1.22 33.87
C LEU A 297 21.50 -0.06 32.93
N PRO A 298 21.98 1.16 33.22
CA PRO A 298 21.82 2.31 32.33
C PRO A 298 22.46 2.14 30.95
N SER A 299 23.37 1.18 30.78
CA SER A 299 24.03 0.89 29.51
C SER A 299 24.35 -0.60 29.39
N MET A 300 24.09 -1.16 28.20
CA MET A 300 24.39 -2.56 27.88
C MET A 300 25.79 -2.77 27.29
N THR A 301 26.71 -1.79 27.33
CA THR A 301 28.01 -1.86 26.61
C THR A 301 28.83 -3.12 26.91
N LEU A 302 28.69 -3.72 28.10
CA LEU A 302 29.34 -4.99 28.46
C LEU A 302 28.82 -6.20 27.67
N ALA A 303 27.64 -6.11 27.06
CA ALA A 303 27.05 -7.17 26.25
C ALA A 303 27.96 -7.56 25.08
N LYS A 304 28.75 -6.62 24.55
CA LYS A 304 29.69 -6.87 23.43
C LYS A 304 30.71 -7.98 23.70
N ASN A 305 30.93 -8.33 24.97
CA ASN A 305 31.84 -9.40 25.38
C ASN A 305 31.16 -10.79 25.46
N LEU A 306 29.85 -10.86 25.26
CA LEU A 306 29.04 -12.06 25.43
C LEU A 306 28.74 -12.70 24.09
N GLU A 307 29.00 -14.00 23.97
CA GLU A 307 28.57 -14.81 22.84
C GLU A 307 27.08 -15.12 22.95
N THR A 308 26.29 -14.25 22.33
CA THR A 308 24.84 -14.29 22.33
C THR A 308 24.29 -14.83 21.01
N ALA A 309 25.00 -14.67 19.89
CA ALA A 309 24.50 -15.03 18.57
C ALA A 309 24.18 -16.53 18.45
N SER A 310 23.09 -16.82 17.75
CA SER A 310 22.63 -18.18 17.48
C SER A 310 23.02 -18.62 16.08
N ASP A 311 23.38 -19.89 15.92
CA ASP A 311 23.48 -20.61 14.65
C ASP A 311 22.15 -21.26 14.26
N GLN A 312 21.07 -21.03 14.99
CA GLN A 312 19.81 -21.71 14.71
C GLN A 312 19.05 -21.08 13.54
N SER A 313 18.69 -21.91 12.56
CA SER A 313 17.63 -21.63 11.59
C SER A 313 16.41 -22.50 11.86
N ALA A 314 15.21 -21.95 11.67
CA ALA A 314 13.95 -22.65 11.90
C ALA A 314 13.03 -22.45 10.70
N ARG A 315 12.57 -23.56 10.10
CA ARG A 315 11.60 -23.58 9.00
C ARG A 315 10.28 -24.15 9.50
N ILE A 316 9.16 -23.62 9.03
CA ILE A 316 7.83 -24.15 9.32
C ILE A 316 6.99 -24.18 8.04
N ASP A 317 6.40 -25.32 7.76
CA ASP A 317 5.34 -25.48 6.74
C ASP A 317 3.99 -25.17 7.39
N LEU A 318 3.27 -24.20 6.83
CA LEU A 318 2.01 -23.69 7.37
C LEU A 318 0.75 -24.29 6.73
N ASP A 319 0.91 -25.02 5.62
CA ASP A 319 -0.20 -25.61 4.87
C ASP A 319 -0.50 -27.05 5.32
N VAL A 320 0.38 -27.67 6.11
CA VAL A 320 0.08 -28.92 6.83
C VAL A 320 -0.91 -28.71 8.00
N THR A 321 -1.64 -29.76 8.36
CA THR A 321 -2.66 -29.73 9.43
C THR A 321 -2.08 -29.40 10.80
N SER A 322 -0.90 -29.93 11.11
CA SER A 322 -0.18 -29.71 12.37
C SER A 322 1.24 -29.21 12.10
N PRO A 323 1.43 -27.90 11.86
CA PRO A 323 2.73 -27.30 11.61
C PRO A 323 3.70 -27.55 12.77
N ILE A 324 4.95 -27.92 12.45
CA ILE A 324 6.05 -28.06 13.41
C ILE A 324 7.28 -27.31 12.91
N TRP A 325 8.12 -26.86 13.84
CA TRP A 325 9.39 -26.22 13.50
C TRP A 325 10.45 -27.27 13.14
N GLU A 326 10.96 -27.20 11.92
CA GLU A 326 12.18 -27.90 11.50
C GLU A 326 13.39 -27.04 11.86
N ILE A 327 14.24 -27.53 12.76
CA ILE A 327 15.40 -26.80 13.26
C ILE A 327 16.68 -27.31 12.59
N GLU A 328 17.44 -26.39 12.01
CA GLU A 328 18.75 -26.64 11.40
C GLU A 328 19.82 -25.68 11.97
N LYS A 329 21.08 -25.97 11.66
CA LYS A 329 22.22 -25.10 12.02
C LYS A 329 22.73 -24.36 10.79
N MET A 330 22.79 -23.05 10.90
CA MET A 330 23.55 -22.17 10.04
C MET A 330 25.06 -22.43 10.23
N PRO A 331 25.89 -22.16 9.21
CA PRO A 331 27.35 -22.32 9.33
C PRO A 331 27.96 -21.29 10.28
N GLN A 332 27.42 -20.08 10.31
CA GLN A 332 27.89 -18.98 11.17
C GLN A 332 26.79 -18.56 12.15
N LYS A 333 27.13 -18.46 13.44
CA LYS A 333 26.27 -17.83 14.45
C LYS A 333 26.08 -16.36 14.12
N ARG A 334 24.84 -15.88 14.00
CA ARG A 334 24.55 -14.52 13.52
C ARG A 334 23.41 -13.87 14.30
N LEU A 335 23.68 -12.68 14.82
CA LEU A 335 22.67 -11.69 15.21
C LEU A 335 22.80 -10.46 14.31
N MET A 336 21.70 -9.74 14.11
CA MET A 336 21.63 -8.57 13.20
C MET A 336 22.02 -8.89 11.74
N GLY A 337 21.67 -10.10 11.26
CA GLY A 337 21.84 -10.45 9.85
C GLY A 337 20.73 -9.84 8.99
N ASN A 338 20.91 -9.80 7.67
CA ASN A 338 19.83 -9.53 6.71
C ASN A 338 19.63 -10.79 5.87
N ALA A 339 18.38 -11.25 5.71
CA ALA A 339 18.02 -12.36 4.81
C ALA A 339 17.31 -11.83 3.56
N ILE A 340 17.88 -12.09 2.38
CA ILE A 340 17.45 -11.54 1.10
C ILE A 340 17.02 -12.67 0.16
N LEU A 341 15.82 -12.56 -0.42
CA LEU A 341 15.34 -13.46 -1.47
C LEU A 341 16.06 -13.16 -2.78
N MET A 342 16.68 -14.17 -3.38
CA MET A 342 17.48 -14.08 -4.59
C MET A 342 16.68 -14.55 -5.83
N PRO A 343 17.00 -14.08 -7.05
CA PRO A 343 16.32 -14.48 -8.28
C PRO A 343 16.28 -15.99 -8.53
N ASP A 344 17.31 -16.72 -8.11
CA ASP A 344 17.42 -18.18 -8.26
C ASP A 344 16.66 -18.96 -7.17
N GLY A 345 15.84 -18.28 -6.36
CA GLY A 345 15.03 -18.86 -5.29
C GLY A 345 15.79 -19.18 -4.00
N LYS A 346 17.07 -18.82 -3.90
CA LYS A 346 17.85 -19.00 -2.66
C LYS A 346 17.70 -17.80 -1.73
N VAL A 347 18.13 -17.97 -0.48
CA VAL A 347 18.16 -16.90 0.52
C VAL A 347 19.61 -16.58 0.87
N LEU A 348 20.04 -15.35 0.57
CA LEU A 348 21.34 -14.85 0.98
C LEU A 348 21.25 -14.25 2.37
N VAL A 349 22.16 -14.63 3.27
CA VAL A 349 22.25 -14.09 4.63
C VAL A 349 23.62 -13.43 4.83
N LEU A 350 23.63 -12.13 5.07
CA LEU A 350 24.86 -11.34 5.27
C LEU A 350 24.72 -10.34 6.41
N ASN A 351 25.77 -9.56 6.67
CA ASN A 351 25.90 -8.63 7.82
C ASN A 351 25.82 -9.30 9.20
N GLY A 352 26.01 -8.51 10.25
CA GLY A 352 25.75 -8.93 11.62
C GLY A 352 27.01 -9.26 12.41
N ALA A 353 26.78 -9.80 13.61
CA ALA A 353 27.79 -10.02 14.63
C ALA A 353 27.63 -11.36 15.33
N GLN A 354 28.67 -11.78 16.05
CA GLN A 354 28.65 -13.00 16.87
C GLN A 354 28.49 -12.75 18.37
N ARG A 355 28.67 -11.50 18.82
CA ARG A 355 28.61 -11.12 20.23
C ARG A 355 27.74 -9.89 20.47
N GLY A 356 27.09 -9.85 21.62
CA GLY A 356 26.32 -8.71 22.11
C GLY A 356 24.85 -8.65 21.73
N VAL A 357 24.32 -7.45 21.58
CA VAL A 357 22.92 -7.20 21.20
C VAL A 357 22.86 -6.01 20.26
N ALA A 358 21.70 -5.76 19.67
CA ALA A 358 21.39 -4.55 18.95
C ALA A 358 21.22 -3.35 19.88
N GLY A 359 21.66 -2.17 19.43
CA GLY A 359 21.61 -0.93 20.21
C GLY A 359 22.86 -0.09 20.03
N TYR A 360 22.94 0.99 20.82
CA TYR A 360 24.01 1.97 20.74
C TYR A 360 25.23 1.66 21.59
N ASP A 361 26.28 2.47 21.40
CA ASP A 361 27.53 2.45 22.15
C ASP A 361 28.35 1.16 21.95
N SER A 362 28.31 0.63 20.72
CA SER A 362 29.09 -0.56 20.32
C SER A 362 28.80 -1.79 21.19
N VAL A 363 27.53 -2.01 21.53
CA VAL A 363 27.06 -3.17 22.31
C VAL A 363 27.19 -4.51 21.59
N ALA A 364 27.61 -4.50 20.32
CA ALA A 364 27.92 -5.69 19.53
C ALA A 364 29.41 -5.73 19.13
N SER A 365 29.97 -6.93 19.00
CA SER A 365 31.35 -7.14 18.55
C SER A 365 31.49 -8.41 17.71
N ASN A 366 32.67 -8.60 17.12
CA ASN A 366 32.97 -9.73 16.23
C ASN A 366 32.03 -9.81 15.01
N SER A 367 32.09 -8.78 14.16
CA SER A 367 31.28 -8.68 12.94
C SER A 367 31.72 -9.70 11.88
N LEU A 368 30.74 -10.24 11.15
CA LEU A 368 30.94 -11.21 10.08
C LEU A 368 31.14 -10.51 8.73
N LEU A 369 32.07 -11.02 7.92
CA LEU A 369 32.35 -10.52 6.56
C LEU A 369 31.93 -11.50 5.45
N LYS A 370 31.72 -12.77 5.79
CA LYS A 370 31.29 -13.80 4.84
C LYS A 370 29.76 -13.95 4.86
N PRO A 371 29.11 -14.09 3.69
CA PRO A 371 27.70 -14.47 3.59
C PRO A 371 27.50 -15.96 3.82
N ASP A 372 26.32 -16.32 4.29
CA ASP A 372 25.78 -17.67 4.19
C ASP A 372 24.68 -17.70 3.12
N LEU A 373 24.56 -18.83 2.43
CA LEU A 373 23.54 -19.10 1.44
C LEU A 373 22.67 -20.26 1.91
N TYR A 374 21.36 -20.06 1.85
CA TYR A 374 20.36 -21.09 2.12
C TYR A 374 19.66 -21.48 0.81
N ASP A 375 19.68 -22.77 0.49
CA ASP A 375 18.94 -23.36 -0.61
C ASP A 375 17.68 -24.07 -0.08
N PRO A 376 16.47 -23.51 -0.29
CA PRO A 376 15.23 -24.11 0.19
C PRO A 376 14.89 -25.46 -0.44
N LYS A 377 15.42 -25.74 -1.63
CA LYS A 377 15.18 -26.98 -2.41
C LYS A 377 16.16 -28.09 -2.04
N ALA A 378 17.27 -27.77 -1.38
CA ALA A 378 18.22 -28.78 -0.93
C ALA A 378 17.62 -29.63 0.22
N PRO A 379 18.06 -30.91 0.35
CA PRO A 379 17.66 -31.76 1.47
C PRO A 379 18.02 -31.15 2.83
N SER A 380 17.21 -31.44 3.84
CA SER A 380 17.50 -31.09 5.23
C SER A 380 18.93 -31.50 5.63
N GLY A 381 19.63 -30.61 6.34
CA GLY A 381 21.03 -30.75 6.72
C GLY A 381 22.04 -30.37 5.63
N LYS A 382 21.60 -30.11 4.39
CA LYS A 382 22.45 -29.67 3.27
C LYS A 382 22.05 -28.32 2.68
N ARG A 383 21.12 -27.61 3.32
CA ARG A 383 20.58 -26.34 2.81
C ARG A 383 21.54 -25.17 2.94
N TRP A 384 22.51 -25.25 3.85
CA TRP A 384 23.39 -24.14 4.18
C TRP A 384 24.80 -24.30 3.58
N LYS A 385 25.35 -23.19 3.06
CA LYS A 385 26.75 -23.05 2.62
C LYS A 385 27.27 -21.66 2.99
N THR A 386 28.47 -21.55 3.55
CA THR A 386 29.18 -20.26 3.64
C THR A 386 29.82 -19.95 2.28
N LEU A 387 29.61 -18.74 1.81
CA LEU A 387 30.24 -18.23 0.59
C LEU A 387 31.62 -17.67 0.90
N GLU A 388 32.59 -17.94 0.03
CA GLU A 388 33.97 -17.48 0.21
C GLU A 388 34.20 -16.00 -0.12
N ALA A 389 33.18 -15.31 -0.66
CA ALA A 389 33.20 -13.87 -0.86
C ALA A 389 33.36 -13.12 0.49
N ILE A 390 34.22 -12.10 0.51
CA ILE A 390 34.54 -11.33 1.73
C ILE A 390 34.12 -9.88 1.52
N ALA A 391 33.25 -9.36 2.40
CA ALA A 391 32.88 -7.95 2.42
C ALA A 391 34.06 -7.04 2.83
N ASN A 392 34.09 -5.81 2.32
CA ASN A 392 35.12 -4.82 2.67
C ASN A 392 34.78 -4.09 3.97
N VAL A 393 33.50 -4.07 4.35
CA VAL A 393 33.01 -3.30 5.49
C VAL A 393 32.31 -4.20 6.51
N LYS A 394 32.64 -4.00 7.79
CA LYS A 394 32.00 -4.68 8.91
C LYS A 394 30.68 -3.99 9.24
N ARG A 395 29.58 -4.74 9.16
CA ARG A 395 28.22 -4.19 9.37
C ARG A 395 27.52 -4.90 10.52
N VAL A 396 26.93 -4.09 11.39
CA VAL A 396 26.26 -4.46 12.63
C VAL A 396 24.92 -3.71 12.72
N TYR A 397 24.54 -3.22 13.91
CA TYR A 397 23.27 -2.53 14.17
C TYR A 397 22.98 -1.38 13.19
N GLY A 398 21.75 -1.34 12.66
CA GLY A 398 21.34 -0.33 11.69
C GLY A 398 21.97 -0.49 10.30
N SER A 399 22.32 -1.72 9.90
CA SER A 399 22.64 -2.03 8.49
C SER A 399 21.40 -2.46 7.70
N VAL A 400 21.45 -2.23 6.40
CA VAL A 400 20.42 -2.63 5.44
C VAL A 400 21.04 -3.39 4.28
N ALA A 401 20.29 -4.33 3.72
CA ALA A 401 20.65 -5.02 2.49
C ALA A 401 19.41 -5.49 1.72
N PHE A 402 19.44 -5.39 0.40
CA PHE A 402 18.33 -5.78 -0.48
C PHE A 402 18.79 -6.00 -1.93
N LEU A 403 18.01 -6.78 -2.67
CA LEU A 403 18.21 -7.08 -4.08
C LEU A 403 17.94 -5.84 -4.96
N LEU A 404 18.79 -5.66 -5.98
CA LEU A 404 18.68 -4.63 -7.03
C LEU A 404 18.19 -5.21 -8.37
N PRO A 405 17.69 -4.36 -9.29
CA PRO A 405 17.23 -4.80 -10.61
C PRO A 405 18.31 -5.46 -11.47
N ASP A 406 19.59 -5.14 -11.28
CA ASP A 406 20.70 -5.78 -12.00
C ASP A 406 21.07 -7.17 -11.46
N ALA A 407 20.26 -7.69 -10.54
CA ALA A 407 20.47 -8.91 -9.78
C ALA A 407 21.71 -8.87 -8.85
N THR A 408 22.18 -7.69 -8.44
CA THR A 408 23.15 -7.55 -7.36
C THR A 408 22.48 -7.25 -6.03
N VAL A 409 23.23 -7.31 -4.92
CA VAL A 409 22.71 -6.96 -3.59
C VAL A 409 23.43 -5.71 -3.10
N LEU A 410 22.65 -4.67 -2.81
CA LEU A 410 23.16 -3.47 -2.18
C LEU A 410 23.25 -3.66 -0.67
N ILE A 411 24.32 -3.16 -0.06
CA ILE A 411 24.52 -3.13 1.38
C ILE A 411 24.92 -1.71 1.83
N ALA A 412 24.22 -1.18 2.84
CA ALA A 412 24.49 0.15 3.43
C ALA A 412 24.36 0.14 4.98
N GLY A 413 24.69 1.27 5.63
CA GLY A 413 24.79 1.36 7.10
C GLY A 413 26.11 0.74 7.60
N SER A 414 26.42 0.63 8.88
CA SER A 414 25.64 0.69 10.11
C SER A 414 25.74 2.01 10.87
N ASP A 415 24.89 2.18 11.88
CA ASP A 415 24.97 3.32 12.81
C ASP A 415 24.83 2.83 14.28
N PRO A 416 25.89 2.22 14.84
CA PRO A 416 25.84 1.63 16.19
C PRO A 416 26.11 2.64 17.31
N HIS A 417 25.98 3.94 17.05
CA HIS A 417 26.32 5.01 18.00
C HIS A 417 25.20 6.04 18.13
N SER A 418 25.07 6.63 19.32
CA SER A 418 24.16 7.75 19.57
C SER A 418 24.56 9.01 18.78
N SER A 419 25.86 9.26 18.62
CA SER A 419 26.43 10.36 17.84
C SER A 419 27.21 9.84 16.63
N PRO A 420 27.07 10.45 15.42
CA PRO A 420 27.87 10.06 14.26
C PRO A 420 29.36 10.35 14.41
N TRP A 421 29.74 11.15 15.42
CA TRP A 421 31.12 11.52 15.75
C TRP A 421 31.77 10.59 16.77
N SER A 422 31.03 9.60 17.27
CA SER A 422 31.54 8.68 18.29
C SER A 422 32.67 7.82 17.73
N TRP A 423 33.83 7.91 18.38
CA TRP A 423 34.99 7.07 18.10
C TRP A 423 34.84 5.77 18.90
N GLY A 424 34.44 4.68 18.23
CA GLY A 424 34.22 3.39 18.88
C GLY A 424 34.40 2.20 17.94
N THR A 425 34.13 1.00 18.47
CA THR A 425 34.22 -0.23 17.67
C THR A 425 33.09 -0.23 16.64
N TYR A 426 33.45 -0.14 15.35
CA TYR A 426 32.57 0.10 14.20
C TYR A 426 32.01 1.53 14.16
N PRO A 427 32.66 2.49 13.46
CA PRO A 427 32.11 3.84 13.31
C PRO A 427 30.80 3.83 12.52
N THR A 428 30.04 4.93 12.59
CA THR A 428 28.91 5.15 11.68
C THR A 428 29.40 5.07 10.23
N GLU A 429 28.79 4.21 9.46
CA GLU A 429 29.25 3.81 8.14
C GLU A 429 28.32 4.35 7.05
N TYR A 430 28.93 5.07 6.12
CA TYR A 430 28.23 5.74 5.02
C TYR A 430 28.49 5.05 3.68
N ARG A 431 29.48 4.16 3.59
CA ARG A 431 29.82 3.49 2.33
C ARG A 431 28.75 2.47 1.97
N VAL A 432 28.29 2.58 0.74
CA VAL A 432 27.45 1.60 0.06
C VAL A 432 28.37 0.58 -0.61
N GLU A 433 28.14 -0.70 -0.34
CA GLU A 433 28.77 -1.80 -1.06
C GLU A 433 27.76 -2.52 -1.95
N ILE A 434 28.24 -3.05 -3.06
CA ILE A 434 27.49 -3.96 -3.92
C ILE A 434 28.14 -5.34 -3.81
N TYR A 435 27.35 -6.33 -3.43
CA TYR A 435 27.69 -7.74 -3.57
C TYR A 435 27.20 -8.23 -4.93
N ARG A 436 28.14 -8.67 -5.77
CA ARG A 436 27.86 -9.33 -7.05
C ARG A 436 27.77 -10.84 -6.81
N PRO A 437 26.58 -11.47 -6.87
CA PRO A 437 26.41 -12.85 -6.42
C PRO A 437 27.00 -13.89 -7.36
N TYR A 438 27.17 -15.11 -6.84
CA TYR A 438 27.71 -16.28 -7.54
C TYR A 438 27.03 -16.56 -8.90
N TYR A 439 25.71 -16.36 -9.02
CA TYR A 439 24.97 -16.63 -10.26
C TYR A 439 25.33 -15.66 -11.40
N LEU A 440 26.02 -14.55 -11.13
CA LEU A 440 26.51 -13.63 -12.15
C LEU A 440 27.88 -14.04 -12.71
N TYR A 441 28.43 -15.16 -12.25
CA TYR A 441 29.65 -15.82 -12.71
C TYR A 441 29.39 -17.21 -13.28
N PHE A 442 28.12 -17.57 -13.45
CA PHE A 442 27.69 -18.75 -14.18
C PHE A 442 28.18 -18.66 -15.65
N ASN A 443 28.46 -19.81 -16.26
CA ASN A 443 28.89 -19.88 -17.66
C ASN A 443 27.71 -19.67 -18.63
N GLU A 444 26.51 -19.76 -18.09
CA GLU A 444 25.23 -19.61 -18.74
C GLU A 444 25.06 -18.18 -19.25
N GLN A 445 24.58 -18.05 -20.49
CA GLN A 445 24.26 -16.73 -21.05
C GLN A 445 23.08 -16.13 -20.28
N ARG A 446 23.27 -14.95 -19.70
CA ARG A 446 22.19 -14.18 -19.08
C ARG A 446 21.16 -13.76 -20.14
N PRO A 447 19.87 -14.06 -19.95
CA PRO A 447 18.83 -13.57 -20.85
C PRO A 447 18.68 -12.04 -20.74
N LYS A 448 18.21 -11.41 -21.81
CA LYS A 448 17.93 -9.96 -21.85
C LYS A 448 16.46 -9.73 -22.19
N ILE A 449 15.73 -9.09 -21.29
CA ILE A 449 14.35 -8.68 -21.53
C ILE A 449 14.39 -7.41 -22.39
N ASN A 450 13.77 -7.44 -23.56
CA ASN A 450 13.64 -6.29 -24.45
C ASN A 450 12.35 -5.51 -24.14
N SER A 451 11.25 -6.21 -23.86
CA SER A 451 9.97 -5.57 -23.50
C SER A 451 9.08 -6.48 -22.66
N ILE A 452 8.25 -5.82 -21.85
CA ILE A 452 7.14 -6.38 -21.07
C ILE A 452 5.88 -5.53 -21.33
N PRO A 453 4.68 -5.97 -20.91
CA PRO A 453 3.50 -5.12 -20.94
C PRO A 453 3.75 -3.81 -20.17
N THR A 454 3.35 -2.69 -20.77
CA THR A 454 3.45 -1.36 -20.14
C THR A 454 2.30 -1.09 -19.18
N ASP A 455 1.15 -1.72 -19.41
CA ASP A 455 -0.04 -1.63 -18.57
C ASP A 455 0.02 -2.63 -17.41
N VAL A 456 -0.94 -2.48 -16.48
CA VAL A 456 -1.11 -3.40 -15.36
C VAL A 456 -1.48 -4.79 -15.86
N VAL A 457 -0.67 -5.79 -15.51
CA VAL A 457 -1.00 -7.21 -15.76
C VAL A 457 -2.02 -7.67 -14.72
N ARG A 458 -3.18 -8.15 -15.16
CA ARG A 458 -4.22 -8.64 -14.24
C ARG A 458 -3.93 -10.05 -13.76
N TYR A 459 -4.50 -10.41 -12.62
CA TYR A 459 -4.35 -11.74 -12.05
C TYR A 459 -4.99 -12.80 -12.93
N GLY A 460 -4.32 -13.95 -13.07
CA GLY A 460 -4.79 -15.09 -13.85
C GLY A 460 -4.84 -14.88 -15.38
N GLU A 461 -4.50 -13.69 -15.87
CA GLU A 461 -4.35 -13.44 -17.30
C GLU A 461 -2.96 -13.90 -17.78
N THR A 462 -2.87 -14.22 -19.08
CA THR A 462 -1.60 -14.47 -19.75
C THR A 462 -1.01 -13.17 -20.26
N PHE A 463 0.31 -13.05 -20.28
CA PHE A 463 0.99 -11.91 -20.88
C PHE A 463 2.24 -12.33 -21.64
N ASP A 464 2.54 -11.56 -22.69
CA ASP A 464 3.69 -11.81 -23.55
C ASP A 464 4.88 -10.93 -23.17
N ILE A 465 6.07 -11.45 -23.40
CA ILE A 465 7.35 -10.76 -23.20
C ILE A 465 8.21 -10.89 -24.46
N ASP A 466 9.17 -9.99 -24.63
CA ASP A 466 10.24 -10.17 -25.62
C ASP A 466 11.57 -10.38 -24.88
N VAL A 467 12.19 -11.52 -25.11
CA VAL A 467 13.45 -11.93 -24.47
C VAL A 467 14.44 -12.38 -25.53
N ASN A 468 15.64 -11.83 -25.45
CA ASN A 468 16.79 -12.27 -26.23
C ASN A 468 17.66 -13.23 -25.39
N GLY A 469 17.98 -14.39 -25.99
CA GLY A 469 18.76 -15.45 -25.36
C GLY A 469 17.89 -16.56 -24.76
N PRO A 470 18.50 -17.71 -24.41
CA PRO A 470 17.80 -18.81 -23.76
C PRO A 470 17.31 -18.43 -22.36
N TRP A 471 16.17 -18.97 -21.95
CA TRP A 471 15.62 -18.85 -20.60
C TRP A 471 14.65 -20.03 -20.33
N ASP A 472 14.43 -20.37 -19.05
CA ASP A 472 13.61 -21.53 -18.63
C ASP A 472 12.65 -21.24 -17.48
N SER A 473 12.82 -20.12 -16.79
CA SER A 473 12.04 -19.77 -15.62
C SER A 473 11.91 -18.25 -15.46
N ALA A 474 10.87 -17.82 -14.75
CA ALA A 474 10.60 -16.42 -14.50
C ALA A 474 10.05 -16.20 -13.09
N CYS A 475 10.32 -15.04 -12.51
CA CYS A 475 9.84 -14.69 -11.18
C CYS A 475 9.59 -13.19 -11.01
N LEU A 476 8.72 -12.88 -10.04
CA LEU A 476 8.47 -11.55 -9.51
C LEU A 476 9.10 -11.43 -8.14
N ILE A 477 9.88 -10.37 -7.91
CA ILE A 477 10.48 -10.07 -6.61
C ILE A 477 10.13 -8.64 -6.18
N ARG A 478 9.68 -8.51 -4.93
CA ARG A 478 9.59 -7.24 -4.21
C ARG A 478 10.62 -7.27 -3.09
N SER A 479 11.57 -6.35 -3.07
CA SER A 479 12.56 -6.24 -1.99
C SER A 479 11.97 -5.63 -0.71
N GLY A 480 10.92 -4.83 -0.84
CA GLY A 480 10.23 -4.22 0.30
C GLY A 480 11.01 -3.08 0.96
N PHE A 481 10.69 -2.82 2.23
CA PHE A 481 11.37 -1.84 3.08
C PHE A 481 12.27 -2.56 4.09
N VAL A 482 13.53 -2.17 4.17
CA VAL A 482 14.53 -2.86 5.00
C VAL A 482 15.02 -1.96 6.10
N THR A 483 14.98 -2.48 7.33
CA THR A 483 15.64 -1.86 8.47
C THR A 483 15.83 -2.90 9.56
N HIS A 484 16.84 -2.76 10.42
CA HIS A 484 16.92 -3.53 11.66
C HIS A 484 16.71 -5.05 11.43
N SER A 485 17.38 -5.64 10.45
CA SER A 485 17.26 -7.08 10.12
C SER A 485 15.86 -7.58 9.71
N VAL A 486 14.92 -6.66 9.48
CA VAL A 486 13.55 -6.93 9.06
C VAL A 486 13.32 -6.37 7.67
N GLN A 487 12.77 -7.22 6.81
CA GLN A 487 12.50 -6.97 5.39
C GLN A 487 10.98 -6.98 5.19
N MET A 488 10.37 -5.81 5.40
CA MET A 488 8.91 -5.62 5.37
C MET A 488 8.39 -5.66 3.94
N GLY A 489 7.40 -6.52 3.66
CA GLY A 489 6.84 -6.68 2.31
C GLY A 489 7.76 -7.35 1.30
N GLN A 490 8.87 -7.97 1.73
CA GLN A 490 9.72 -8.76 0.83
C GLN A 490 8.95 -9.99 0.32
N ARG A 491 8.97 -10.22 -1.00
CA ARG A 491 8.19 -11.30 -1.60
C ARG A 491 8.81 -11.85 -2.87
N PHE A 492 8.74 -13.17 -3.05
CA PHE A 492 9.12 -13.88 -4.28
C PHE A 492 7.93 -14.69 -4.78
N VAL A 493 7.61 -14.57 -6.07
CA VAL A 493 6.55 -15.35 -6.74
C VAL A 493 7.08 -15.90 -8.06
N GLY A 494 7.16 -17.22 -8.18
CA GLY A 494 7.44 -17.90 -9.45
C GLY A 494 6.27 -17.77 -10.43
N LEU A 495 6.58 -17.73 -11.71
CA LEU A 495 5.59 -17.64 -12.79
C LEU A 495 5.61 -18.90 -13.66
N GLU A 496 4.45 -19.27 -14.17
CA GLU A 496 4.29 -20.42 -15.06
C GLU A 496 4.57 -20.00 -16.52
N VAL A 497 5.44 -20.75 -17.19
CA VAL A 497 5.78 -20.58 -18.60
C VAL A 497 4.87 -21.45 -19.44
N ILE A 498 3.90 -20.84 -20.12
CA ILE A 498 2.87 -21.58 -20.89
C ILE A 498 3.13 -21.59 -22.40
N GLY A 499 4.06 -20.76 -22.86
CA GLY A 499 4.48 -20.68 -24.26
C GLY A 499 5.91 -20.17 -24.37
N ASN A 500 6.40 -20.00 -25.60
CA ASN A 500 7.81 -19.65 -25.83
C ASN A 500 8.21 -18.28 -25.25
N ASN A 501 7.26 -17.35 -25.16
CA ASN A 501 7.42 -15.99 -24.64
C ASN A 501 6.14 -15.51 -23.93
N THR A 502 5.34 -16.46 -23.43
CA THR A 502 4.05 -16.20 -22.81
C THR A 502 4.04 -16.80 -21.41
N LEU A 503 3.68 -15.97 -20.44
CA LEU A 503 3.64 -16.32 -19.02
C LEU A 503 2.21 -16.20 -18.50
N LEU A 504 1.89 -17.00 -17.48
CA LEU A 504 0.67 -16.83 -16.69
C LEU A 504 0.95 -15.92 -15.48
N ALA A 505 0.16 -14.85 -15.34
CA ALA A 505 0.24 -13.97 -14.19
C ALA A 505 -0.20 -14.70 -12.89
N PRO A 506 0.24 -14.24 -11.71
CA PRO A 506 -0.21 -14.84 -10.45
C PRO A 506 -1.74 -14.94 -10.38
N PRO A 507 -2.31 -16.02 -9.84
CA PRO A 507 -3.76 -16.24 -9.88
C PRO A 507 -4.59 -15.20 -9.14
N ASN A 508 -4.03 -14.56 -8.11
CA ASN A 508 -4.73 -13.58 -7.28
C ASN A 508 -3.78 -12.76 -6.41
N SER A 509 -4.35 -11.72 -5.77
CA SER A 509 -3.62 -10.79 -4.91
C SER A 509 -3.15 -11.35 -3.56
N LYS A 510 -3.62 -12.54 -3.16
CA LYS A 510 -3.16 -13.20 -1.92
C LYS A 510 -1.76 -13.76 -2.11
N ILE A 511 -1.44 -14.19 -3.33
CA ILE A 511 -0.12 -14.71 -3.75
C ILE A 511 0.83 -13.57 -4.10
N ALA A 512 0.34 -12.53 -4.77
CA ALA A 512 1.13 -11.36 -5.17
C ALA A 512 0.30 -10.09 -4.92
N PRO A 513 0.42 -9.44 -3.75
CA PRO A 513 -0.29 -8.20 -3.45
C PRO A 513 -0.08 -7.14 -4.53
N PRO A 514 -1.10 -6.34 -4.86
CA PRO A 514 -1.03 -5.45 -6.00
C PRO A 514 0.15 -4.47 -5.87
N GLY A 515 0.82 -4.19 -6.98
CA GLY A 515 1.89 -3.20 -7.05
C GLY A 515 3.04 -3.57 -7.96
N LYS A 516 4.14 -2.83 -7.82
CA LYS A 516 5.33 -2.99 -8.66
C LYS A 516 6.26 -4.10 -8.15
N TYR A 517 6.80 -4.86 -9.09
CA TYR A 517 7.73 -5.96 -8.85
C TYR A 517 8.90 -5.87 -9.83
N MET A 518 10.08 -6.30 -9.38
CA MET A 518 11.17 -6.65 -10.28
C MET A 518 10.82 -7.97 -10.96
N PHE A 519 10.74 -7.97 -12.28
CA PHE A 519 10.48 -9.15 -13.10
C PHE A 519 11.79 -9.65 -13.71
N PHE A 520 12.17 -10.87 -13.34
CA PHE A 520 13.36 -11.55 -13.86
C PHE A 520 12.94 -12.75 -14.70
N VAL A 521 13.70 -12.99 -15.77
CA VAL A 521 13.76 -14.30 -16.44
C VAL A 521 15.15 -14.90 -16.19
N LEU A 522 15.23 -16.22 -16.10
CA LEU A 522 16.46 -16.92 -15.77
C LEU A 522 16.77 -18.01 -16.80
N ASN A 523 18.06 -18.21 -17.04
CA ASN A 523 18.61 -19.32 -17.80
C ASN A 523 19.43 -20.19 -16.87
N ASN A 524 18.88 -21.34 -16.48
CA ASN A 524 19.46 -22.27 -15.53
C ASN A 524 19.93 -21.59 -14.23
N GLY A 525 19.15 -20.62 -13.74
CA GLY A 525 19.47 -19.86 -12.53
C GLY A 525 20.36 -18.63 -12.75
N ALA A 526 20.89 -18.38 -13.96
CA ALA A 526 21.51 -17.10 -14.31
C ALA A 526 20.42 -16.07 -14.66
N PRO A 527 20.22 -15.00 -13.87
CA PRO A 527 19.12 -14.06 -14.08
C PRO A 527 19.45 -12.97 -15.11
N SER A 528 18.40 -12.48 -15.78
CA SER A 528 18.42 -11.23 -16.53
C SER A 528 18.70 -10.02 -15.62
N GLU A 529 18.87 -8.84 -16.21
CA GLU A 529 18.46 -7.62 -15.50
C GLU A 529 16.93 -7.58 -15.45
N ALA A 530 16.35 -7.10 -14.36
CA ALA A 530 14.93 -7.00 -14.19
C ALA A 530 14.34 -5.78 -14.91
N MET A 531 13.11 -5.95 -15.37
CA MET A 531 12.21 -4.83 -15.67
C MET A 531 11.19 -4.69 -14.54
N TRP A 532 10.75 -3.46 -14.27
CA TRP A 532 9.67 -3.22 -13.31
C TRP A 532 8.32 -3.47 -13.96
N ILE A 533 7.59 -4.47 -13.46
CA ILE A 533 6.23 -4.81 -13.93
C ILE A 533 5.20 -4.45 -12.87
N ASN A 534 4.00 -4.05 -13.30
CA ASN A 534 2.89 -3.76 -12.41
C ASN A 534 1.89 -4.93 -12.40
N ILE A 535 1.72 -5.57 -11.24
CA ILE A 535 0.87 -6.74 -11.07
C ILE A 535 -0.36 -6.35 -10.28
N GLY A 536 -1.52 -6.69 -10.83
CA GLY A 536 -2.80 -6.52 -10.18
C GLY A 536 -3.19 -5.06 -10.08
N LYS A 537 -4.35 -4.71 -10.64
CA LYS A 537 -4.98 -3.47 -10.24
C LYS A 537 -5.47 -3.70 -8.81
N ALA A 538 -5.07 -2.86 -7.86
CA ALA A 538 -5.77 -2.86 -6.58
C ALA A 538 -7.26 -2.78 -6.90
N SER A 539 -8.08 -3.65 -6.31
CA SER A 539 -9.51 -3.36 -6.20
C SER A 539 -9.56 -1.96 -5.61
N LEU A 540 -10.09 -1.03 -6.40
CA LEU A 540 -10.17 0.41 -6.15
C LEU A 540 -10.32 0.78 -4.66
N PHE A 541 -9.23 0.99 -3.91
CA PHE A 541 -9.32 1.43 -2.49
C PHE A 541 -8.16 2.35 -2.06
N GLY A 542 -7.68 3.21 -2.96
CA GLY A 542 -6.91 4.42 -2.60
C GLY A 542 -7.80 5.66 -2.62
N ASP A 543 -7.27 6.83 -2.24
CA ASP A 543 -7.95 8.14 -2.31
C ASP A 543 -8.61 8.37 -3.70
N ASN A 544 -8.00 7.84 -4.77
CA ASN A 544 -8.53 7.86 -6.13
C ASN A 544 -9.84 7.08 -6.32
N ALA A 545 -10.06 5.99 -5.59
CA ALA A 545 -11.28 5.18 -5.72
C ALA A 545 -12.48 5.87 -5.08
N ARG A 546 -12.28 6.47 -3.91
CA ARG A 546 -13.33 7.25 -3.27
C ARG A 546 -13.63 8.53 -4.04
N TYR A 547 -12.60 9.15 -4.64
CA TYR A 547 -12.77 10.24 -5.59
C TYR A 547 -13.58 9.84 -6.83
N VAL A 548 -13.29 8.67 -7.42
CA VAL A 548 -14.07 8.12 -8.56
C VAL A 548 -15.52 7.84 -8.14
N ALA A 549 -15.74 7.23 -6.98
CA ALA A 549 -17.07 6.98 -6.45
C ALA A 549 -17.85 8.30 -6.24
N ALA A 550 -17.24 9.28 -5.59
CA ALA A 550 -17.81 10.63 -5.44
C ALA A 550 -18.15 11.28 -6.78
N SER A 551 -17.29 11.10 -7.79
CA SER A 551 -17.52 11.60 -9.14
C SER A 551 -18.68 10.89 -9.84
N TRP A 552 -18.90 9.60 -9.59
CA TRP A 552 -20.06 8.85 -10.09
C TRP A 552 -21.37 9.28 -9.42
N ILE A 553 -21.35 9.60 -8.12
CA ILE A 553 -22.50 10.18 -7.41
C ILE A 553 -22.86 11.54 -8.03
N ARG A 554 -21.86 12.42 -8.20
CA ARG A 554 -22.05 13.72 -8.86
C ARG A 554 -22.56 13.54 -10.29
N MET A 555 -22.01 12.62 -11.06
CA MET A 555 -22.46 12.32 -12.42
C MET A 555 -23.94 11.90 -12.45
N ALA A 556 -24.36 11.00 -11.54
CA ALA A 556 -25.75 10.56 -11.45
C ALA A 556 -26.70 11.73 -11.09
N TYR A 557 -26.28 12.60 -10.16
CA TYR A 557 -27.04 13.81 -9.82
C TYR A 557 -27.18 14.76 -11.01
N HIS A 558 -26.07 15.07 -11.68
CA HIS A 558 -26.08 16.00 -12.81
C HIS A 558 -26.86 15.46 -14.01
N ASP A 559 -26.88 14.14 -14.21
CA ASP A 559 -27.71 13.53 -15.25
C ASP A 559 -29.21 13.66 -14.93
N ALA A 560 -29.59 13.43 -13.68
CA ALA A 560 -30.97 13.55 -13.21
C ALA A 560 -31.45 15.01 -13.09
N GLY A 561 -30.55 15.93 -12.75
CA GLY A 561 -30.84 17.32 -12.36
C GLY A 561 -31.39 18.22 -13.46
N THR A 562 -31.54 17.71 -14.69
CA THR A 562 -32.18 18.41 -15.80
C THR A 562 -33.69 18.20 -15.86
N PHE A 563 -34.25 17.33 -15.01
CA PHE A 563 -35.67 16.99 -15.04
C PHE A 563 -36.56 18.18 -14.65
N ARG A 564 -37.68 18.32 -15.37
CA ARG A 564 -38.71 19.29 -15.04
C ARG A 564 -40.07 18.62 -14.86
N VAL A 565 -40.66 18.83 -13.69
CA VAL A 565 -41.93 18.19 -13.30
C VAL A 565 -43.12 18.65 -14.16
N ASN A 566 -43.09 19.88 -14.69
CA ASN A 566 -44.21 20.50 -15.41
C ASN A 566 -44.46 19.90 -16.80
N ASP A 567 -43.40 19.54 -17.53
CA ASP A 567 -43.50 19.01 -18.89
C ASP A 567 -42.84 17.63 -19.05
N LYS A 568 -42.28 17.08 -17.97
CA LYS A 568 -41.68 15.75 -17.90
C LYS A 568 -40.49 15.56 -18.84
N LEU A 569 -39.82 16.65 -19.21
CA LEU A 569 -38.60 16.61 -20.01
C LEU A 569 -37.35 16.63 -19.11
N GLY A 570 -36.22 16.18 -19.65
CA GLY A 570 -34.96 15.99 -18.90
C GLY A 570 -34.93 14.70 -18.08
N GLY A 571 -34.15 14.69 -16.99
CA GLY A 571 -34.02 13.55 -16.08
C GLY A 571 -32.95 12.55 -16.49
N PRO A 572 -32.75 11.45 -15.75
CA PRO A 572 -31.62 10.54 -15.85
C PRO A 572 -31.64 9.71 -17.16
N ARG A 573 -31.32 10.37 -18.27
CA ARG A 573 -31.39 9.87 -19.65
C ARG A 573 -30.04 9.91 -20.35
N ALA A 574 -28.94 9.92 -19.59
CA ALA A 574 -27.58 10.08 -20.10
C ALA A 574 -27.35 11.37 -20.90
N ASN A 575 -27.97 12.46 -20.46
CA ASN A 575 -27.81 13.80 -21.05
C ASN A 575 -26.34 14.23 -21.05
N LEU A 576 -25.54 13.79 -20.07
CA LEU A 576 -24.11 14.10 -19.97
C LEU A 576 -23.28 13.56 -21.15
N LEU A 577 -23.79 12.60 -21.92
CA LEU A 577 -23.16 12.14 -23.16
C LEU A 577 -23.53 12.98 -24.39
N HIS A 578 -24.52 13.87 -24.28
CA HIS A 578 -24.88 14.78 -25.36
C HIS A 578 -23.81 15.87 -25.53
N PRO A 579 -23.25 16.08 -26.73
CA PRO A 579 -22.10 16.98 -26.95
C PRO A 579 -22.31 18.43 -26.48
N GLU A 580 -23.54 18.92 -26.53
CA GLU A 580 -23.88 20.27 -26.05
C GLU A 580 -24.05 20.34 -24.53
N VAL A 581 -24.69 19.33 -23.92
CA VAL A 581 -24.92 19.28 -22.47
C VAL A 581 -23.62 19.06 -21.71
N ALA A 582 -22.70 18.28 -22.30
CA ALA A 582 -21.35 18.07 -21.77
C ALA A 582 -20.53 19.38 -21.66
N LYS A 583 -20.87 20.42 -22.41
CA LYS A 583 -20.18 21.73 -22.39
C LYS A 583 -20.76 22.70 -21.35
N TYR A 584 -21.86 22.36 -20.69
CA TYR A 584 -22.45 23.25 -19.68
C TYR A 584 -21.47 23.48 -18.52
N PRO A 585 -21.33 24.72 -18.02
CA PRO A 585 -20.38 25.06 -16.96
C PRO A 585 -20.47 24.13 -15.74
N GLU A 586 -21.68 23.78 -15.33
CA GLU A 586 -21.96 22.88 -14.21
C GLU A 586 -21.45 21.44 -14.42
N ASN A 587 -21.35 20.99 -15.67
CA ASN A 587 -20.98 19.61 -16.04
C ASN A 587 -19.48 19.43 -16.26
N LYS A 588 -18.69 20.49 -16.06
CA LYS A 588 -17.22 20.46 -16.22
C LYS A 588 -16.59 19.33 -15.39
N GLY A 589 -15.81 18.50 -16.08
CA GLY A 589 -15.10 17.35 -15.50
C GLY A 589 -15.87 16.03 -15.46
N LEU A 590 -17.16 15.99 -15.82
CA LEU A 590 -17.99 14.76 -15.72
C LEU A 590 -17.92 13.87 -16.96
N SER A 591 -17.51 14.42 -18.11
CA SER A 591 -17.52 13.71 -19.39
C SER A 591 -16.59 12.48 -19.41
N ASP A 592 -15.48 12.51 -18.69
CA ASP A 592 -14.52 11.40 -18.62
C ASP A 592 -15.08 10.22 -17.80
N PHE A 593 -15.82 10.51 -16.73
CA PHE A 593 -16.51 9.50 -15.91
C PHE A 593 -17.67 8.87 -16.68
N ALA A 594 -18.46 9.69 -17.39
CA ALA A 594 -19.55 9.19 -18.23
C ALA A 594 -19.02 8.28 -19.36
N ARG A 595 -17.89 8.61 -19.96
CA ARG A 595 -17.22 7.73 -20.94
C ARG A 595 -16.73 6.43 -20.33
N THR A 596 -16.22 6.45 -19.10
CA THR A 596 -15.78 5.23 -18.39
C THR A 596 -16.95 4.28 -18.12
N VAL A 597 -18.07 4.82 -17.63
CA VAL A 597 -19.30 4.03 -17.43
C VAL A 597 -19.83 3.50 -18.77
N ALA A 598 -19.74 4.30 -19.84
CA ALA A 598 -20.14 3.88 -21.17
C ALA A 598 -19.30 2.73 -21.73
N MET A 599 -18.00 2.66 -21.41
CA MET A 599 -17.15 1.54 -21.81
C MET A 599 -17.54 0.25 -21.09
N ILE A 600 -17.89 0.32 -19.81
CA ILE A 600 -18.29 -0.85 -19.02
C ILE A 600 -19.62 -1.41 -19.54
N VAL A 601 -20.60 -0.54 -19.80
CA VAL A 601 -21.96 -0.97 -20.15
C VAL A 601 -22.12 -1.47 -21.59
N ARG A 602 -21.19 -1.13 -22.49
CA ARG A 602 -21.17 -1.69 -23.86
C ARG A 602 -21.07 -3.21 -23.93
N GLU A 603 -20.57 -3.84 -22.86
CA GLU A 603 -20.42 -5.29 -22.72
C GLU A 603 -21.73 -6.01 -22.32
N PHE A 604 -22.80 -5.26 -22.01
CA PHE A 604 -24.07 -5.79 -21.51
C PHE A 604 -25.23 -5.49 -22.47
N GLU A 605 -26.16 -6.44 -22.67
CA GLU A 605 -27.35 -6.23 -23.50
C GLU A 605 -28.55 -5.71 -22.71
N GLY A 606 -29.41 -4.91 -23.35
CA GLY A 606 -30.67 -4.44 -22.75
C GLY A 606 -30.52 -3.43 -21.61
N PHE A 607 -29.37 -2.76 -21.50
CA PHE A 607 -29.07 -1.76 -20.49
C PHE A 607 -28.86 -0.40 -21.14
N SER A 608 -29.63 0.62 -20.75
CA SER A 608 -29.45 1.98 -21.27
C SER A 608 -28.27 2.67 -20.59
N MET A 609 -27.77 3.74 -21.19
CA MET A 609 -26.73 4.55 -20.56
C MET A 609 -27.25 5.29 -19.32
N GLY A 610 -28.51 5.72 -19.32
CA GLY A 610 -29.15 6.29 -18.13
C GLY A 610 -29.19 5.29 -16.98
N ASP A 611 -29.47 4.01 -17.28
CA ASP A 611 -29.38 2.94 -16.28
C ASP A 611 -27.94 2.75 -15.79
N ALA A 612 -26.95 2.84 -16.67
CA ALA A 612 -25.52 2.78 -16.32
C ALA A 612 -25.10 3.86 -15.34
N ILE A 613 -25.42 5.12 -15.65
CA ILE A 613 -25.04 6.29 -14.88
C ILE A 613 -25.69 6.27 -13.49
N SER A 614 -26.99 6.00 -13.44
CA SER A 614 -27.73 5.90 -12.17
C SER A 614 -27.28 4.72 -11.31
N MET A 615 -27.00 3.56 -11.92
CA MET A 615 -26.46 2.39 -11.21
C MET A 615 -25.09 2.69 -10.62
N ALA A 616 -24.20 3.33 -11.38
CA ALA A 616 -22.88 3.75 -10.89
C ALA A 616 -23.01 4.67 -9.66
N GLY A 617 -23.98 5.59 -9.67
CA GLY A 617 -24.27 6.48 -8.53
C GLY A 617 -24.73 5.73 -7.27
N VAL A 618 -25.72 4.84 -7.39
CA VAL A 618 -26.23 4.07 -6.23
C VAL A 618 -25.18 3.11 -5.67
N THR A 619 -24.41 2.44 -6.54
CA THR A 619 -23.30 1.57 -6.12
C THR A 619 -22.17 2.37 -5.46
N ALA A 620 -21.90 3.58 -5.94
CA ALA A 620 -20.92 4.47 -5.33
C ALA A 620 -21.33 4.92 -3.92
N ILE A 621 -22.62 5.16 -3.66
CA ILE A 621 -23.11 5.48 -2.31
C ILE A 621 -22.85 4.29 -1.36
N GLU A 622 -23.25 3.08 -1.76
CA GLU A 622 -22.98 1.87 -0.95
C GLU A 622 -21.47 1.67 -0.71
N PHE A 623 -20.65 1.91 -1.75
CA PHE A 623 -19.20 1.80 -1.67
C PHE A 623 -18.57 2.79 -0.67
N LEU A 624 -19.12 4.00 -0.56
CA LEU A 624 -18.65 5.03 0.39
C LEU A 624 -19.21 4.85 1.81
N GLY A 625 -19.84 3.71 2.09
CA GLY A 625 -20.42 3.37 3.40
C GLY A 625 -21.85 3.89 3.59
N GLY A 626 -22.51 4.33 2.52
CA GLY A 626 -23.87 4.84 2.56
C GLY A 626 -24.96 3.76 2.49
N PRO A 627 -26.24 4.17 2.58
CA PRO A 627 -27.35 3.25 2.55
C PRO A 627 -27.49 2.56 1.20
N ARG A 628 -28.13 1.39 1.21
CA ARG A 628 -28.68 0.83 -0.02
C ARG A 628 -29.77 1.76 -0.56
N ILE A 629 -29.70 2.06 -1.85
CA ILE A 629 -30.70 2.88 -2.52
C ILE A 629 -31.61 1.98 -3.34
N SER A 630 -32.92 2.12 -3.14
CA SER A 630 -33.90 1.51 -4.03
C SER A 630 -33.64 1.98 -5.47
N TRP A 631 -33.44 1.03 -6.39
CA TRP A 631 -33.07 1.32 -7.77
C TRP A 631 -33.68 0.28 -8.71
N ARG A 632 -34.18 0.72 -9.87
CA ARG A 632 -34.56 -0.18 -10.98
C ARG A 632 -34.07 0.36 -12.32
N ARG A 633 -33.90 -0.55 -13.28
CA ARG A 633 -33.61 -0.24 -14.70
C ARG A 633 -34.86 0.25 -15.45
N GLY A 634 -34.69 0.70 -16.68
CA GLY A 634 -35.79 1.09 -17.59
C GLY A 634 -35.73 2.55 -18.04
N ARG A 635 -34.60 3.23 -17.83
CA ARG A 635 -34.38 4.58 -18.37
C ARG A 635 -34.25 4.51 -19.88
N VAL A 636 -34.75 5.55 -20.56
CA VAL A 636 -34.65 5.69 -22.02
C VAL A 636 -33.65 6.79 -22.31
N ASP A 637 -32.56 6.46 -23.01
CA ASP A 637 -31.52 7.42 -23.33
C ASP A 637 -32.06 8.59 -24.18
N LEU A 638 -31.49 9.77 -23.99
CA LEU A 638 -31.75 10.95 -24.80
C LEU A 638 -31.28 10.69 -26.24
N LYS A 639 -32.19 10.83 -27.22
CA LYS A 639 -31.84 10.67 -28.64
C LYS A 639 -31.33 11.98 -29.23
N LEU A 640 -30.43 11.85 -30.20
CA LEU A 640 -29.94 13.00 -30.98
C LEU A 640 -31.12 13.67 -31.70
N GLY A 641 -31.31 14.97 -31.46
CA GLY A 641 -32.43 15.76 -32.02
C GLY A 641 -33.63 15.94 -31.08
N GLU A 642 -33.67 15.27 -29.91
CA GLU A 642 -34.61 15.64 -28.85
C GLU A 642 -34.23 16.99 -28.23
N THR A 643 -35.22 17.71 -27.69
CA THR A 643 -35.02 19.01 -27.04
C THR A 643 -34.09 18.87 -25.84
N ILE A 644 -32.99 19.63 -25.85
CA ILE A 644 -32.07 19.80 -24.73
C ILE A 644 -32.29 21.15 -24.06
N PHE A 645 -32.14 21.22 -22.74
CA PHE A 645 -32.30 22.46 -21.98
C PHE A 645 -30.96 23.16 -21.77
N GLY A 646 -30.97 24.49 -21.82
CA GLY A 646 -29.79 25.29 -21.49
C GLY A 646 -29.29 25.12 -20.05
N PRO A 647 -28.08 25.62 -19.75
CA PRO A 647 -27.44 25.48 -18.44
C PRO A 647 -28.23 26.18 -17.31
N GLY A 648 -27.86 25.89 -16.06
CA GLY A 648 -28.41 26.52 -14.85
C GLY A 648 -29.63 25.82 -14.27
N ARG A 649 -29.75 24.49 -14.47
CA ARG A 649 -30.88 23.69 -13.98
C ARG A 649 -30.67 23.04 -12.62
N ILE A 650 -29.44 23.05 -12.13
CA ILE A 650 -29.08 22.57 -10.80
C ILE A 650 -28.66 23.76 -9.93
N PRO A 651 -28.69 23.64 -8.59
CA PRO A 651 -28.28 24.72 -7.71
C PRO A 651 -26.86 25.21 -8.03
N ASP A 652 -26.67 26.53 -8.15
CA ASP A 652 -25.33 27.12 -8.16
C ASP A 652 -24.73 26.97 -6.76
N PRO A 653 -23.55 26.34 -6.60
CA PRO A 653 -22.89 26.23 -5.30
C PRO A 653 -22.70 27.57 -4.59
N PHE A 654 -22.57 28.67 -5.35
CA PHE A 654 -22.38 30.01 -4.82
C PHE A 654 -23.67 30.82 -4.64
N GLU A 655 -24.84 30.22 -4.85
CA GLU A 655 -26.14 30.83 -4.53
C GLU A 655 -26.34 30.88 -3.02
N ARG A 656 -26.63 32.06 -2.46
CA ARG A 656 -26.86 32.25 -1.02
C ARG A 656 -28.34 32.36 -0.67
N ASN A 657 -29.19 32.61 -1.66
CA ASN A 657 -30.64 32.71 -1.52
C ASN A 657 -31.28 31.32 -1.49
N ILE A 658 -31.80 30.93 -0.33
CA ILE A 658 -32.46 29.64 -0.13
C ILE A 658 -33.64 29.41 -1.08
N ASN A 659 -34.38 30.45 -1.46
CA ASN A 659 -35.53 30.31 -2.37
C ASN A 659 -35.07 29.84 -3.76
N SER A 660 -33.95 30.38 -4.26
CA SER A 660 -33.39 29.98 -5.55
C SER A 660 -32.83 28.56 -5.52
N VAL A 661 -32.24 28.15 -4.39
CA VAL A 661 -31.83 26.75 -4.17
C VAL A 661 -33.07 25.85 -4.17
N GLN A 662 -34.11 26.18 -3.40
CA GLN A 662 -35.36 25.42 -3.32
C GLN A 662 -36.07 25.29 -4.67
N GLU A 663 -36.15 26.37 -5.46
CA GLU A 663 -36.76 26.37 -6.79
C GLU A 663 -36.14 25.31 -7.71
N SER A 664 -34.81 25.14 -7.67
CA SER A 664 -34.14 24.12 -8.49
C SER A 664 -34.54 22.69 -8.13
N PHE A 665 -34.84 22.39 -6.86
CA PHE A 665 -35.34 21.09 -6.43
C PHE A 665 -36.84 20.93 -6.68
N PHE A 666 -37.62 21.99 -6.47
CA PHE A 666 -39.06 21.98 -6.77
C PHE A 666 -39.34 21.81 -8.26
N ASP A 667 -38.51 22.39 -9.13
CA ASP A 667 -38.56 22.17 -10.58
C ASP A 667 -38.38 20.69 -10.96
N MET A 668 -37.54 19.95 -10.21
CA MET A 668 -37.38 18.50 -10.35
C MET A 668 -38.56 17.71 -9.75
N GLY A 669 -39.42 18.34 -8.95
CA GLY A 669 -40.47 17.68 -8.18
C GLY A 669 -39.97 17.05 -6.88
N LEU A 670 -38.81 17.47 -6.38
CA LEU A 670 -38.23 17.04 -5.10
C LEU A 670 -38.68 17.98 -3.98
N SER A 671 -38.95 17.45 -2.79
CA SER A 671 -39.39 18.24 -1.63
C SER A 671 -38.23 18.96 -0.92
N THR A 672 -38.54 19.86 0.02
CA THR A 672 -37.54 20.46 0.91
C THR A 672 -36.77 19.38 1.69
N VAL A 673 -37.42 18.27 2.06
CA VAL A 673 -36.77 17.15 2.75
C VAL A 673 -35.75 16.48 1.84
N ASP A 674 -36.11 16.22 0.58
CA ASP A 674 -35.20 15.65 -0.42
C ASP A 674 -34.02 16.60 -0.69
N MET A 675 -34.29 17.90 -0.83
CA MET A 675 -33.27 18.93 -1.01
C MET A 675 -32.24 18.88 0.12
N VAL A 676 -32.69 19.02 1.37
CA VAL A 676 -31.77 19.09 2.52
C VAL A 676 -30.95 17.80 2.61
N ALA A 677 -31.57 16.64 2.37
CA ALA A 677 -30.88 15.36 2.37
C ALA A 677 -29.81 15.28 1.26
N LEU A 678 -30.15 15.64 0.02
CA LEU A 678 -29.26 15.56 -1.14
C LEU A 678 -28.11 16.58 -1.09
N MET A 679 -28.28 17.74 -0.44
CA MET A 679 -27.20 18.73 -0.30
C MET A 679 -25.99 18.22 0.48
N SER A 680 -26.15 17.18 1.30
CA SER A 680 -25.02 16.49 1.93
C SER A 680 -24.02 15.90 0.93
N MET A 681 -24.40 15.65 -0.33
CA MET A 681 -23.48 15.15 -1.36
C MET A 681 -22.31 16.10 -1.65
N ASN A 682 -22.45 17.39 -1.33
CA ASN A 682 -21.34 18.33 -1.35
C ASN A 682 -20.18 17.84 -0.45
N SER A 683 -20.47 17.16 0.67
CA SER A 683 -19.46 16.60 1.58
C SER A 683 -18.80 15.30 1.11
N ILE A 684 -19.37 14.66 0.08
CA ILE A 684 -18.93 13.35 -0.41
C ILE A 684 -17.86 13.51 -1.52
N GLY A 685 -17.54 14.75 -1.95
CA GLY A 685 -16.52 15.06 -2.96
C GLY A 685 -15.65 16.28 -2.63
N ALA A 686 -14.76 16.65 -3.55
CA ALA A 686 -13.93 17.86 -3.46
C ALA A 686 -14.50 19.02 -4.30
N VAL A 687 -14.22 20.25 -3.87
CA VAL A 687 -14.61 21.47 -4.57
C VAL A 687 -13.74 21.69 -5.81
N HIS A 688 -14.34 22.18 -6.91
CA HIS A 688 -13.60 22.54 -8.12
C HIS A 688 -12.56 23.63 -7.82
N PRO A 689 -11.38 23.65 -8.50
CA PRO A 689 -10.28 24.61 -8.26
C PRO A 689 -10.59 26.11 -8.38
N ASP A 690 -11.82 26.51 -8.68
CA ASP A 690 -12.27 27.91 -8.64
C ASP A 690 -12.62 28.39 -7.20
N VAL A 691 -12.34 27.53 -6.19
CA VAL A 691 -12.27 27.81 -4.74
C VAL A 691 -10.80 27.59 -4.30
N PRO A 692 -10.10 28.57 -3.70
CA PRO A 692 -8.67 28.52 -3.52
C PRO A 692 -8.39 27.90 -2.16
N GLN A 693 -8.29 26.59 -2.14
CA GLN A 693 -7.44 25.86 -1.22
C GLN A 693 -7.44 24.44 -1.74
N VAL A 694 -6.30 23.97 -2.22
CA VAL A 694 -6.05 22.58 -2.63
C VAL A 694 -6.33 21.58 -1.47
N GLU A 695 -6.63 22.11 -0.27
CA GLU A 695 -6.89 21.41 0.98
C GLU A 695 -8.30 21.69 1.60
N ALA A 696 -9.19 22.44 0.91
CA ALA A 696 -10.52 22.73 1.46
C ALA A 696 -11.38 21.45 1.49
N ILE A 697 -11.77 21.03 2.69
CA ILE A 697 -12.65 19.88 2.92
C ILE A 697 -14.06 20.36 3.26
N LEU A 698 -15.07 19.85 2.55
CA LEU A 698 -16.47 20.15 2.86
C LEU A 698 -17.00 19.32 4.04
N SER A 699 -16.24 18.31 4.48
CA SER A 699 -16.41 17.65 5.78
C SER A 699 -15.11 17.01 6.28
N SER A 700 -14.95 16.84 7.60
CA SER A 700 -13.79 16.17 8.21
C SER A 700 -13.66 14.68 7.84
N VAL A 701 -14.75 14.05 7.39
CA VAL A 701 -14.79 12.65 6.90
C VAL A 701 -14.97 12.59 5.38
N ASN A 702 -14.23 13.44 4.65
CA ASN A 702 -14.33 13.58 3.19
C ASN A 702 -14.29 12.23 2.45
N TYR A 703 -15.08 12.14 1.38
CA TYR A 703 -15.29 10.92 0.60
C TYR A 703 -15.78 9.72 1.42
N ARG A 704 -16.66 9.94 2.39
CA ARG A 704 -17.46 8.92 3.08
C ARG A 704 -18.89 9.40 3.24
N PHE A 705 -19.84 8.47 3.26
CA PHE A 705 -21.20 8.79 3.65
C PHE A 705 -21.27 8.93 5.19
N SER A 706 -21.66 10.10 5.68
CA SER A 706 -21.81 10.34 7.12
C SER A 706 -22.70 11.56 7.37
N ASN A 707 -23.39 11.59 8.51
CA ASN A 707 -24.10 12.78 8.96
C ASN A 707 -23.18 13.89 9.53
N GLN A 708 -21.86 13.66 9.51
CA GLN A 708 -20.85 14.61 9.97
C GLN A 708 -20.95 15.98 9.26
N TYR A 709 -21.36 16.00 7.99
CA TYR A 709 -21.65 17.24 7.27
C TYR A 709 -22.62 18.16 8.02
N TYR A 710 -23.73 17.61 8.55
CA TYR A 710 -24.72 18.40 9.27
C TYR A 710 -24.24 18.76 10.67
N LYS A 711 -23.56 17.84 11.37
CA LYS A 711 -22.94 18.11 12.67
C LYS A 711 -22.00 19.31 12.60
N GLU A 712 -21.19 19.37 11.55
CA GLU A 712 -20.29 20.49 11.29
C GLU A 712 -21.06 21.75 10.90
N LEU A 713 -22.06 21.65 10.03
CA LEU A 713 -22.84 22.81 9.56
C LEU A 713 -23.46 23.61 10.72
N VAL A 714 -23.95 22.93 11.78
CA VAL A 714 -24.49 23.59 12.99
C VAL A 714 -23.51 23.68 14.16
N GLY A 715 -22.35 23.02 14.07
CA GLY A 715 -21.39 22.89 15.17
C GLY A 715 -20.31 23.97 15.22
N HIS A 716 -20.14 24.75 14.14
CA HIS A 716 -19.07 25.74 14.00
C HIS A 716 -19.60 27.16 13.77
N ILE A 717 -18.76 28.16 14.07
CA ILE A 717 -19.01 29.54 13.65
C ILE A 717 -18.36 29.73 12.27
N TRP A 718 -19.16 30.15 11.29
CA TRP A 718 -18.73 30.25 9.90
C TRP A 718 -18.28 31.67 9.54
N ILE A 719 -17.02 31.79 9.11
CA ILE A 719 -16.38 33.06 8.74
C ILE A 719 -16.36 33.19 7.21
N PRO A 720 -16.94 34.26 6.63
CA PRO A 720 -16.92 34.47 5.18
C PRO A 720 -15.52 34.87 4.70
N VAL A 721 -15.05 34.22 3.64
CA VAL A 721 -13.76 34.45 2.98
C VAL A 721 -13.99 34.67 1.49
N LYS A 722 -13.29 35.65 0.91
CA LYS A 722 -13.37 35.96 -0.52
C LYS A 722 -12.17 35.39 -1.27
N HIS A 723 -12.43 34.60 -2.30
CA HIS A 723 -11.40 34.07 -3.21
C HIS A 723 -10.66 35.22 -3.89
N LYS A 724 -9.33 35.22 -3.82
CA LYS A 724 -8.49 36.30 -4.37
C LYS A 724 -8.61 36.44 -5.90
N GLU A 725 -8.57 35.32 -6.63
CA GLU A 725 -8.68 35.30 -8.10
C GLU A 725 -10.11 35.34 -8.64
N SER A 726 -10.99 34.42 -8.22
CA SER A 726 -12.38 34.35 -8.75
C SER A 726 -13.33 35.40 -8.15
N GLY A 727 -12.95 36.03 -7.04
CA GLY A 727 -13.80 36.99 -6.32
C GLY A 727 -15.02 36.38 -5.62
N LYS A 728 -15.22 35.06 -5.71
CA LYS A 728 -16.35 34.34 -5.10
C LYS A 728 -16.18 34.20 -3.58
N THR A 729 -17.28 34.20 -2.85
CA THR A 729 -17.28 34.03 -1.38
C THR A 729 -17.53 32.57 -1.01
N TYR A 730 -16.81 32.09 0.00
CA TYR A 730 -17.02 30.81 0.69
C TYR A 730 -16.89 31.02 2.20
N TYR A 731 -17.15 30.00 3.00
CA TYR A 731 -17.14 30.10 4.46
C TYR A 731 -16.17 29.08 5.05
N VAL A 732 -15.40 29.46 6.06
CA VAL A 732 -14.52 28.57 6.81
C VAL A 732 -14.91 28.50 8.28
N ALA A 733 -14.68 27.37 8.94
CA ALA A 733 -14.92 27.26 10.38
C ALA A 733 -13.90 28.11 11.16
N ASP A 734 -14.31 28.64 12.31
CA ASP A 734 -13.50 29.49 13.19
C ASP A 734 -12.32 28.76 13.83
N ASP A 735 -12.48 27.46 14.10
CA ASP A 735 -11.50 26.57 14.71
C ASP A 735 -10.74 25.70 13.70
N ASN A 736 -11.24 25.59 12.47
CA ASN A 736 -10.62 24.80 11.40
C ASN A 736 -10.72 25.52 10.03
N PRO A 737 -9.68 26.27 9.62
CA PRO A 737 -9.71 27.04 8.38
C PRO A 737 -9.72 26.18 7.09
N LEU A 738 -9.47 24.87 7.20
CA LEU A 738 -9.59 23.92 6.09
C LEU A 738 -11.02 23.43 5.90
N LEU A 739 -11.84 23.43 6.95
CA LEU A 739 -13.24 23.04 6.88
C LEU A 739 -14.05 24.17 6.24
N THR A 740 -14.58 23.91 5.06
CA THR A 740 -15.25 24.90 4.21
C THR A 740 -16.73 24.58 4.04
N LYS A 741 -17.54 25.61 3.81
CA LYS A 741 -18.93 25.51 3.31
C LYS A 741 -19.16 26.51 2.19
N LEU A 742 -19.99 26.12 1.23
CA LEU A 742 -20.38 26.96 0.12
C LEU A 742 -21.57 27.84 0.50
N PRO A 743 -21.81 28.98 -0.18
CA PRO A 743 -22.99 29.81 0.07
C PRO A 743 -24.31 29.03 0.04
N SER A 744 -24.44 28.04 -0.85
CA SER A 744 -25.62 27.18 -0.91
C SER A 744 -25.79 26.35 0.37
N ASP A 745 -24.74 25.73 0.90
CA ASP A 745 -24.79 25.02 2.19
C ASP A 745 -25.23 25.95 3.32
N MET A 746 -24.68 27.17 3.35
CA MET A 746 -24.99 28.18 4.36
C MET A 746 -26.44 28.68 4.28
N SER A 747 -27.08 28.57 3.11
CA SER A 747 -28.48 28.95 2.93
C SER A 747 -29.45 28.04 3.69
N LEU A 748 -29.04 26.80 3.99
CA LEU A 748 -29.83 25.87 4.81
C LEU A 748 -30.06 26.38 6.24
N LEU A 749 -29.17 27.25 6.74
CA LEU A 749 -29.25 27.79 8.09
C LEU A 749 -30.19 29.00 8.20
N ASP A 750 -30.55 29.62 7.07
CA ASP A 750 -31.37 30.84 7.04
C ASP A 750 -32.87 30.57 7.00
N ASP A 751 -33.28 29.40 6.51
CA ASP A 751 -34.67 28.97 6.47
C ASP A 751 -35.00 28.10 7.69
N PRO A 752 -36.01 28.47 8.52
CA PRO A 752 -36.37 27.71 9.72
C PRO A 752 -36.70 26.24 9.44
N THR A 753 -37.30 25.92 8.29
CA THR A 753 -37.66 24.55 7.92
C THR A 753 -36.42 23.72 7.61
N SER A 754 -35.52 24.27 6.79
CA SER A 754 -34.25 23.67 6.43
C SER A 754 -33.34 23.49 7.65
N LEU A 755 -33.25 24.51 8.52
CA LEU A 755 -32.48 24.45 9.76
C LEU A 755 -32.96 23.34 10.70
N ALA A 756 -34.28 23.16 10.85
CA ALA A 756 -34.84 22.10 11.66
C ALA A 756 -34.46 20.70 11.14
N LEU A 757 -34.44 20.52 9.81
CA LEU A 757 -33.99 19.28 9.17
C LEU A 757 -32.48 19.05 9.35
N VAL A 758 -31.66 20.09 9.18
CA VAL A 758 -30.20 20.04 9.41
C VAL A 758 -29.91 19.60 10.85
N GLN A 759 -30.56 20.22 11.84
CA GLN A 759 -30.39 19.85 13.25
C GLN A 759 -30.82 18.40 13.52
N LYS A 760 -31.91 17.96 12.88
CA LYS A 760 -32.39 16.58 13.01
C LYS A 760 -31.41 15.59 12.40
N PHE A 761 -30.88 15.85 11.20
CA PHE A 761 -29.89 14.97 10.57
C PHE A 761 -28.56 14.94 11.32
N ALA A 762 -28.15 16.06 11.92
CA ALA A 762 -26.97 16.10 12.79
C ALA A 762 -27.13 15.21 14.04
N ALA A 763 -28.33 15.18 14.62
CA ALA A 763 -28.63 14.43 15.84
C ALA A 763 -28.96 12.95 15.61
N ASP A 764 -29.56 12.60 14.46
CA ASP A 764 -30.08 11.26 14.17
C ASP A 764 -29.55 10.76 12.82
N GLU A 765 -28.46 9.97 12.89
CA GLU A 765 -27.81 9.39 11.72
C GLU A 765 -28.71 8.38 10.99
N TYR A 766 -29.53 7.62 11.72
CA TYR A 766 -30.45 6.65 11.12
C TYR A 766 -31.53 7.38 10.31
N PHE A 767 -32.16 8.41 10.89
CA PHE A 767 -33.16 9.21 10.20
C PHE A 767 -32.58 9.92 8.96
N TYR A 768 -31.37 10.46 9.07
CA TYR A 768 -30.65 10.99 7.91
C TYR A 768 -30.44 9.94 6.83
N THR A 769 -29.91 8.78 7.20
CA THR A 769 -29.58 7.68 6.28
C THR A 769 -30.80 7.21 5.49
N GLU A 770 -31.93 6.97 6.18
CA GLU A 770 -33.19 6.57 5.54
C GLU A 770 -33.75 7.67 4.63
N THR A 771 -33.67 8.93 5.08
CA THR A 771 -34.18 10.06 4.29
C THR A 771 -33.33 10.30 3.04
N PHE A 772 -32.01 10.20 3.15
CA PHE A 772 -31.10 10.26 2.01
C PHE A 772 -31.35 9.12 1.03
N ALA A 773 -31.58 7.90 1.53
CA ALA A 773 -31.86 6.75 0.68
C ALA A 773 -33.12 6.97 -0.18
N SER A 774 -34.18 7.48 0.45
CA SER A 774 -35.43 7.85 -0.22
C SER A 774 -35.21 8.99 -1.24
N ALA A 775 -34.51 10.06 -0.84
CA ALA A 775 -34.28 11.22 -1.69
C ALA A 775 -33.43 10.90 -2.92
N PHE A 776 -32.35 10.12 -2.77
CA PHE A 776 -31.52 9.71 -3.89
C PHE A 776 -32.25 8.72 -4.80
N SER A 777 -33.09 7.84 -4.23
CA SER A 777 -34.00 7.01 -5.02
C SER A 777 -34.96 7.87 -5.86
N ASN A 778 -35.60 8.88 -5.27
CA ASN A 778 -36.49 9.80 -5.99
C ASN A 778 -35.77 10.49 -7.15
N LEU A 779 -34.56 11.00 -6.89
CA LEU A 779 -33.70 11.66 -7.86
C LEU A 779 -33.36 10.77 -9.07
N VAL A 780 -32.87 9.55 -8.84
CA VAL A 780 -32.45 8.68 -9.95
C VAL A 780 -33.62 8.08 -10.72
N HIS A 781 -34.86 8.25 -10.24
CA HIS A 781 -36.07 7.76 -10.90
C HIS A 781 -36.95 8.85 -11.52
N LEU A 782 -36.49 10.11 -11.50
CA LEU A 782 -37.22 11.22 -12.12
C LEU A 782 -37.59 10.92 -13.58
N GLY A 783 -38.84 11.18 -13.95
CA GLY A 783 -39.35 10.96 -15.31
C GLY A 783 -39.59 9.50 -15.72
N MET A 784 -39.33 8.52 -14.85
CA MET A 784 -39.70 7.13 -15.11
C MET A 784 -41.20 6.90 -14.85
N ASN A 785 -41.86 6.05 -15.65
CA ASN A 785 -43.25 5.68 -15.41
C ASN A 785 -43.30 4.52 -14.40
N ILE A 786 -43.65 4.81 -13.14
CA ILE A 786 -43.51 3.89 -12.00
C ILE A 786 -44.89 3.61 -11.39
N ASP A 787 -45.53 2.51 -11.80
CA ASP A 787 -46.38 1.79 -10.86
C ASP A 787 -45.44 0.94 -9.99
N PHE A 788 -45.42 1.17 -8.69
CA PHE A 788 -44.64 0.39 -7.72
C PHE A 788 -45.46 -0.83 -7.29
N PRO A 789 -45.20 -2.06 -7.78
CA PRO A 789 -45.57 -3.24 -7.02
C PRO A 789 -44.56 -3.46 -5.88
N GLU A 790 -45.05 -3.83 -4.69
CA GLU A 790 -44.28 -4.27 -3.53
C GLU A 790 -43.48 -5.56 -3.85
N GLN A 791 -42.44 -5.48 -4.67
CA GLN A 791 -41.40 -6.50 -4.69
C GLN A 791 -40.04 -5.82 -4.81
N VAL A 792 -39.43 -5.63 -3.64
CA VAL A 792 -38.02 -5.38 -3.46
C VAL A 792 -37.28 -6.60 -4.01
N SER A 793 -36.69 -6.50 -5.21
CA SER A 793 -35.75 -7.55 -5.64
C SER A 793 -34.47 -7.41 -4.82
N GLU A 794 -34.04 -8.51 -4.18
CA GLU A 794 -32.92 -8.58 -3.23
C GLU A 794 -31.54 -8.20 -3.83
N HIS A 795 -31.47 -7.91 -5.15
CA HIS A 795 -30.27 -7.46 -5.85
C HIS A 795 -30.65 -6.50 -6.99
N PRO A 796 -29.84 -5.47 -7.31
CA PRO A 796 -29.85 -4.93 -8.67
C PRO A 796 -29.46 -6.10 -9.59
N LEU A 797 -30.38 -6.52 -10.46
CA LEU A 797 -30.13 -7.60 -11.42
C LEU A 797 -28.85 -7.27 -12.19
N VAL A 798 -27.77 -8.01 -11.92
CA VAL A 798 -26.52 -7.89 -12.67
C VAL A 798 -26.86 -8.26 -14.11
N PRO A 799 -26.67 -7.35 -15.08
CA PRO A 799 -26.98 -7.68 -16.47
C PRO A 799 -26.07 -8.82 -16.94
N GLU A 800 -26.60 -9.71 -17.78
CA GLU A 800 -25.80 -10.80 -18.34
C GLU A 800 -24.84 -10.26 -19.42
N PRO A 801 -23.58 -10.72 -19.45
CA PRO A 801 -22.64 -10.37 -20.50
C PRO A 801 -23.17 -10.82 -21.87
N LYS A 802 -22.79 -10.10 -22.93
CA LYS A 802 -23.01 -10.60 -24.31
C LYS A 802 -22.40 -12.00 -24.47
N GLU A 803 -23.14 -12.91 -25.10
CA GLU A 803 -22.55 -14.16 -25.59
C GLU A 803 -21.39 -13.83 -26.54
N ILE A 804 -20.17 -14.21 -26.16
CA ILE A 804 -19.00 -14.08 -27.01
C ILE A 804 -19.12 -15.10 -28.15
N VAL A 805 -19.75 -14.70 -29.25
CA VAL A 805 -19.58 -15.39 -30.52
C VAL A 805 -18.19 -15.05 -31.03
N ASN A 806 -17.27 -16.01 -30.93
CA ASN A 806 -15.91 -15.95 -31.44
C ASN A 806 -15.86 -15.28 -32.83
N ASN A 807 -15.51 -13.99 -32.87
CA ASN A 807 -14.99 -13.32 -34.04
C ASN A 807 -14.08 -12.17 -33.60
N THR A 808 -12.78 -12.39 -33.82
CA THR A 808 -11.68 -11.44 -33.76
C THR A 808 -12.06 -10.04 -34.26
N LEU A 809 -12.14 -9.08 -33.32
CA LEU A 809 -12.14 -7.64 -33.64
C LEU A 809 -10.70 -7.13 -33.54
N GLN A 810 -9.98 -7.14 -34.66
CA GLN A 810 -8.76 -6.35 -34.81
C GLN A 810 -9.13 -4.86 -34.86
N MET A 811 -8.80 -4.09 -33.83
CA MET A 811 -8.90 -2.63 -33.86
C MET A 811 -7.62 -2.01 -34.45
N ARG A 812 -7.72 -1.43 -35.66
CA ARG A 812 -6.73 -0.50 -36.21
C ARG A 812 -6.94 0.88 -35.58
N PHE A 813 -5.97 1.38 -34.83
CA PHE A 813 -5.94 2.78 -34.40
C PHE A 813 -5.50 3.68 -35.56
N GLY A 814 -6.38 4.55 -36.02
CA GLY A 814 -6.06 5.62 -36.96
C GLY A 814 -5.32 6.75 -36.25
N SER A 815 -4.06 6.97 -36.61
CA SER A 815 -3.30 8.16 -36.24
C SER A 815 -3.87 9.40 -36.95
N GLN A 816 -4.36 10.39 -36.21
CA GLN A 816 -4.42 11.76 -36.72
C GLN A 816 -3.42 12.63 -35.95
N ARG A 817 -2.37 13.03 -36.67
CA ARG A 817 -1.46 14.12 -36.32
C ARG A 817 -2.26 15.42 -36.30
N VAL A 818 -2.20 16.16 -35.21
CA VAL A 818 -2.54 17.58 -35.20
C VAL A 818 -1.27 18.35 -35.60
N LYS A 819 -1.40 19.22 -36.60
CA LYS A 819 -0.37 20.17 -37.05
C LYS A 819 -0.27 21.34 -36.09
#